data_AF-A0A257YER1-F1
#
_entry.id   AF-A0A257YER1-F1
#
_cell.length_a   1.000
_cell.length_b   1.000
_cell.length_c   1.000
_cell.angle_alpha   90.00
_cell.angle_beta   90.00
_cell.angle_gamma   90.00
#
_symmetry.space_group_name_H-M   'P 1'
#
loop_
_entity.id
_entity.type
_entity.pdbx_description
1 polymer ?
#
loop_
_entity_poly.entity_id
_entity_poly.type
_entity_poly.pdbx_seq_one_letter_code
_entity_poly.pdbx_strand_id
1 'polypeptide(L)'
;MATSYLTAVDPNISFEVIATVGDKVDTKTDGVTPYRMVGIPDGLGAFDNGDGTITVLMNHEVVGLVKNLSGGVVNNPDGIVRAHGAAGSFVSEWILDKTDLSIVSVGDAIQTVRLWDRFDSDSDGDANVDWLSGSAFSISRLCSADLAPVSAYYWVDTMGTETTTDDVAYGTQERIFLTGEEFSPVRDNPATPAVNEEVLGGREFAYVATGADKGVAFELAHFGYFAWENAISSPFAQKKTINISMDDGLNGQVYVYVGEKQTTGNAVEMAGLTGGTMYGIRVTGLVDGTLGGITNGNETDAVAASGRFDLYDEGDISLLTGIQLDDQGEANGVTSFLRPEDGQFDPTNPNVFYFLTTASISGQSRLYKLTFDDITNPETGGTIEAVLSSSDIPTNSAVGPRMMDNMTVTPDGKVIIQEDVGNNAHIGRILEYDPVSDTVTVLAQHDASRFVNGGANFLTQDEESSGIIDITQLLDYEAGSVYLNVTQAHKNLRVSDPELVEDGQFQAIFDATPTNGTKAAEGVDGDGGNNTLSGLGGNDVMRGFAGNDELLGGAGDDTLFGGSGKDTLKGGAGGDTLNGGAGADILNGGLGGDTFVFSFGDSTNATLDQVTDFSSVQGDKIDLQALDISAADLVISSTGGRGYLVSIDIDGDGGFDFALAVVSRNELGISDFLL
;
A
#
# COMPACT_ATOMS: atom_id res chain seq x y z
N MET A 1 1.61 14.72 30.39
CA MET A 1 1.64 13.93 29.15
C MET A 1 2.19 14.83 28.07
N ALA A 2 3.00 14.30 27.16
CA ALA A 2 3.44 15.07 26.00
C ALA A 2 2.21 15.55 25.23
N THR A 3 2.27 16.74 24.65
CA THR A 3 1.22 17.24 23.76
C THR A 3 1.59 16.88 22.33
N SER A 4 0.61 16.52 21.51
CA SER A 4 0.81 16.23 20.10
C SER A 4 1.53 17.39 19.37
N TYR A 5 2.35 17.05 18.39
CA TYR A 5 2.93 17.97 17.41
C TYR A 5 1.89 18.40 16.37
N LEU A 6 0.75 17.70 16.33
CA LEU A 6 -0.42 18.03 15.53
C LEU A 6 -1.51 18.67 16.39
N THR A 7 -2.40 19.38 15.70
CA THR A 7 -3.65 19.94 16.23
C THR A 7 -4.80 19.54 15.30
N ALA A 8 -5.94 19.20 15.91
CA ALA A 8 -7.12 18.80 15.16
C ALA A 8 -7.70 19.99 14.41
N VAL A 9 -8.03 19.79 13.14
CA VAL A 9 -8.80 20.74 12.33
C VAL A 9 -10.25 20.27 12.28
N ASP A 10 -10.47 18.98 12.06
CA ASP A 10 -11.77 18.34 12.21
C ASP A 10 -12.08 18.05 13.70
N PRO A 11 -13.30 18.37 14.20
CA PRO A 11 -13.67 18.13 15.59
C PRO A 11 -13.76 16.66 16.02
N ASN A 12 -13.82 15.70 15.08
CA ASN A 12 -13.84 14.27 15.37
C ASN A 12 -12.44 13.69 15.59
N ILE A 13 -11.39 14.48 15.30
CA ILE A 13 -10.00 14.06 15.43
C ILE A 13 -9.50 14.25 16.86
N SER A 14 -8.84 13.22 17.38
CA SER A 14 -8.09 13.26 18.63
C SER A 14 -6.76 12.52 18.50
N PHE A 15 -5.84 12.77 19.44
CA PHE A 15 -4.48 12.24 19.38
C PHE A 15 -4.11 11.54 20.68
N GLU A 16 -3.42 10.41 20.57
CA GLU A 16 -2.70 9.77 21.67
C GLU A 16 -1.20 9.77 21.36
N VAL A 17 -0.39 10.44 22.19
CA VAL A 17 1.06 10.46 22.00
C VAL A 17 1.66 9.23 22.66
N ILE A 18 2.23 8.34 21.84
CA ILE A 18 2.85 7.09 22.28
C ILE A 18 4.26 7.36 22.82
N ALA A 19 5.08 8.10 22.06
CA ALA A 19 6.42 8.49 22.47
C ALA A 19 6.86 9.80 21.80
N THR A 20 7.73 10.56 22.46
CA THR A 20 8.46 11.70 21.88
C THR A 20 9.95 11.47 21.98
N VAL A 21 10.74 11.93 21.00
CA VAL A 21 12.20 11.78 21.00
C VAL A 21 12.80 12.24 22.34
N GLY A 22 13.60 11.36 22.95
CA GLY A 22 14.22 11.56 24.26
C GLY A 22 13.48 10.88 25.42
N ASP A 23 12.21 10.49 25.24
CA ASP A 23 11.46 9.71 26.23
C ASP A 23 12.16 8.37 26.47
N LYS A 24 12.26 7.99 27.76
CA LYS A 24 12.73 6.67 28.17
C LYS A 24 11.55 5.73 28.18
N VAL A 25 11.56 4.79 27.25
CA VAL A 25 10.40 3.95 26.93
C VAL A 25 10.59 2.49 27.38
N ASP A 26 11.84 2.02 27.44
CA ASP A 26 12.17 0.67 27.92
C ASP A 26 13.63 0.60 28.42
N THR A 27 14.18 -0.60 28.59
CA THR A 27 15.58 -0.90 28.91
C THR A 27 16.20 -1.75 27.80
N LYS A 28 17.38 -1.36 27.32
CA LYS A 28 18.14 -2.11 26.31
C LYS A 28 18.52 -3.51 26.83
N THR A 29 18.97 -4.36 25.91
CA THR A 29 19.37 -5.75 26.19
C THR A 29 20.47 -5.92 27.25
N ASP A 30 21.22 -4.86 27.56
CA ASP A 30 22.20 -4.85 28.66
C ASP A 30 21.57 -4.78 30.07
N GLY A 31 20.26 -4.56 30.16
CA GLY A 31 19.50 -4.49 31.41
C GLY A 31 19.76 -3.25 32.27
N VAL A 32 20.47 -2.25 31.75
CA VAL A 32 20.87 -1.04 32.50
C VAL A 32 20.64 0.24 31.71
N THR A 33 20.92 0.24 30.41
CA THR A 33 20.80 1.42 29.57
C THR A 33 19.34 1.59 29.16
N PRO A 34 18.70 2.76 29.35
CA PRO A 34 17.34 2.96 28.89
C PRO A 34 17.28 2.92 27.36
N TYR A 35 16.27 2.26 26.81
CA TYR A 35 15.84 2.50 25.44
C TYR A 35 15.08 3.82 25.39
N ARG A 36 15.35 4.61 24.37
CA ARG A 36 14.70 5.90 24.16
C ARG A 36 14.06 5.95 22.79
N MET A 37 12.99 6.71 22.62
CA MET A 37 12.66 7.18 21.28
C MET A 37 13.81 8.09 20.82
N VAL A 38 14.31 7.82 19.63
CA VAL A 38 15.50 8.48 19.05
C VAL A 38 15.13 9.04 17.69
N GLY A 39 15.92 10.02 17.23
CA GLY A 39 15.54 10.96 16.18
C GLY A 39 15.18 10.35 14.82
N ILE A 40 14.50 11.20 14.05
CA ILE A 40 14.09 11.03 12.64
C ILE A 40 13.21 9.78 12.41
N PRO A 41 12.09 9.62 13.14
CA PRO A 41 11.16 8.51 12.89
C PRO A 41 10.49 8.68 11.53
N ASP A 42 10.34 7.59 10.80
CA ASP A 42 9.84 7.59 9.42
C ASP A 42 8.93 6.37 9.16
N GLY A 43 8.92 5.85 7.93
CA GLY A 43 8.20 4.67 7.44
C GLY A 43 7.79 3.65 8.50
N LEU A 44 6.50 3.33 8.51
CA LEU A 44 5.87 2.48 9.51
C LEU A 44 5.33 1.19 8.89
N GLY A 45 5.26 0.14 9.70
CA GLY A 45 4.52 -1.07 9.38
C GLY A 45 4.01 -1.73 10.66
N ALA A 46 2.83 -2.33 10.64
CA ALA A 46 2.27 -2.96 11.84
C ALA A 46 1.57 -4.29 11.59
N PHE A 47 1.60 -5.18 12.57
CA PHE A 47 0.88 -6.45 12.53
C PHE A 47 0.41 -6.90 13.91
N ASP A 48 -0.68 -7.67 13.95
CA ASP A 48 -1.22 -8.26 15.18
C ASP A 48 -0.38 -9.48 15.60
N ASN A 49 -0.02 -9.55 16.89
CA ASN A 49 0.72 -10.67 17.48
C ASN A 49 -0.18 -11.83 17.91
N GLY A 50 -1.51 -11.65 17.90
CA GLY A 50 -2.50 -12.66 18.29
C GLY A 50 -2.64 -12.86 19.80
N ASP A 51 -2.04 -12.00 20.61
CA ASP A 51 -2.02 -12.08 22.07
C ASP A 51 -2.56 -10.82 22.77
N GLY A 52 -3.23 -9.95 22.02
CA GLY A 52 -3.73 -8.66 22.49
C GLY A 52 -2.72 -7.51 22.32
N THR A 53 -1.59 -7.76 21.69
CA THR A 53 -0.60 -6.73 21.33
C THR A 53 -0.44 -6.61 19.82
N ILE A 54 0.01 -5.44 19.36
CA ILE A 54 0.50 -5.25 17.99
C ILE A 54 2.01 -5.00 18.02
N THR A 55 2.69 -5.43 16.97
CA THR A 55 4.06 -5.03 16.69
C THR A 55 4.04 -3.91 15.65
N VAL A 56 4.76 -2.82 15.92
CA VAL A 56 5.01 -1.72 15.00
C VAL A 56 6.49 -1.67 14.69
N LEU A 57 6.83 -1.65 13.41
CA LEU A 57 8.16 -1.44 12.87
C LEU A 57 8.26 0.00 12.40
N MET A 58 9.38 0.66 12.69
CA MET A 58 9.56 2.07 12.38
C MET A 58 10.97 2.31 11.87
N ASN A 59 11.08 2.91 10.70
CA ASN A 59 12.32 3.42 10.16
C ASN A 59 12.82 4.61 10.97
N HIS A 60 14.14 4.72 11.03
CA HIS A 60 14.82 5.91 11.50
C HIS A 60 15.72 6.43 10.41
N GLU A 61 15.36 7.57 9.83
CA GLU A 61 15.90 8.14 8.58
C GLU A 61 17.23 8.88 8.84
N VAL A 62 18.17 8.19 9.49
CA VAL A 62 19.43 8.77 9.97
C VAL A 62 20.53 8.62 8.92
N VAL A 63 21.27 9.70 8.65
CA VAL A 63 22.40 9.64 7.72
C VAL A 63 23.50 8.70 8.25
N GLY A 64 23.74 7.61 7.51
CA GLY A 64 24.76 6.61 7.84
C GLY A 64 26.18 7.01 7.45
N LEU A 65 26.36 7.87 6.44
CA LEU A 65 27.69 8.23 5.94
C LEU A 65 27.69 9.68 5.41
N VAL A 66 28.79 10.41 5.62
CA VAL A 66 28.91 11.82 5.20
C VAL A 66 30.12 12.04 4.28
N LYS A 67 29.95 12.85 3.23
CA LYS A 67 31.07 13.42 2.46
C LYS A 67 31.81 14.43 3.34
N ASN A 68 33.14 14.30 3.51
CA ASN A 68 33.92 15.37 4.11
C ASN A 68 34.07 16.57 3.16
N LEU A 69 34.44 17.71 3.73
CA LEU A 69 34.78 18.96 3.03
C LEU A 69 35.91 18.82 1.97
N SER A 70 36.57 17.66 1.89
CA SER A 70 37.62 17.34 0.90
C SER A 70 37.14 16.39 -0.20
N GLY A 71 35.83 16.07 -0.26
CA GLY A 71 35.23 15.16 -1.25
C GLY A 71 35.45 13.67 -0.98
N GLY A 72 36.02 13.30 0.17
CA GLY A 72 36.15 11.90 0.59
C GLY A 72 34.98 11.46 1.47
N VAL A 73 34.43 10.27 1.23
CA VAL A 73 33.46 9.64 2.15
C VAL A 73 34.19 9.28 3.44
N VAL A 74 33.67 9.74 4.59
CA VAL A 74 34.18 9.36 5.91
C VAL A 74 33.05 8.72 6.69
N ASN A 75 33.37 7.63 7.40
CA ASN A 75 32.48 7.04 8.39
C ASN A 75 32.33 8.02 9.57
N ASN A 76 31.41 8.97 9.45
CA ASN A 76 30.89 9.71 10.57
C ASN A 76 29.35 9.64 10.57
N PRO A 77 28.77 8.42 10.63
CA PRO A 77 27.33 8.23 10.80
C PRO A 77 26.82 9.04 11.98
N ASP A 78 25.61 9.55 11.82
CA ASP A 78 24.88 10.11 12.94
C ASP A 78 24.34 9.03 13.87
N GLY A 79 24.04 9.42 15.10
CA GLY A 79 23.55 8.49 16.11
C GLY A 79 24.66 7.71 16.83
N ILE A 80 24.29 6.53 17.30
CA ILE A 80 25.16 5.58 18.00
C ILE A 80 25.11 4.22 17.32
N VAL A 81 26.06 3.34 17.63
CA VAL A 81 26.04 1.96 17.13
C VAL A 81 24.79 1.24 17.61
N ARG A 82 24.04 0.66 16.65
CA ARG A 82 22.82 -0.12 16.84
C ARG A 82 23.10 -1.63 16.82
N ALA A 83 22.06 -2.43 17.02
CA ALA A 83 22.18 -3.89 17.09
C ALA A 83 22.83 -4.55 15.86
N HIS A 84 22.61 -4.00 14.66
CA HIS A 84 23.26 -4.45 13.42
C HIS A 84 24.76 -4.11 13.31
N GLY A 85 25.35 -3.47 14.33
CA GLY A 85 26.80 -3.33 14.48
C GLY A 85 27.41 -2.05 13.91
N ALA A 86 26.61 -1.14 13.35
CA ALA A 86 27.06 0.19 12.93
C ALA A 86 26.10 1.29 13.44
N ALA A 87 26.52 2.55 13.35
CA ALA A 87 25.63 3.70 13.49
C ALA A 87 25.04 4.07 12.12
N GLY A 88 24.03 4.94 12.09
CA GLY A 88 23.21 5.24 10.91
C GLY A 88 21.75 4.85 11.12
N SER A 89 21.02 4.69 10.02
CA SER A 89 19.63 4.24 10.03
C SER A 89 19.49 2.84 10.61
N PHE A 90 18.31 2.59 11.16
CA PHE A 90 17.92 1.31 11.71
C PHE A 90 16.40 1.25 11.78
N VAL A 91 15.85 0.05 11.95
CA VAL A 91 14.43 -0.17 12.22
C VAL A 91 14.26 -0.44 13.71
N SER A 92 13.29 0.20 14.35
CA SER A 92 12.87 -0.12 15.73
C SER A 92 11.62 -1.01 15.72
N GLU A 93 11.54 -1.96 16.67
CA GLU A 93 10.40 -2.85 16.90
C GLU A 93 9.72 -2.43 18.20
N TRP A 94 8.46 -2.01 18.13
CA TRP A 94 7.64 -1.55 19.25
C TRP A 94 6.48 -2.52 19.46
N ILE A 95 6.35 -3.07 20.66
CA ILE A 95 5.19 -3.89 21.03
C ILE A 95 4.24 -3.00 21.83
N LEU A 96 3.02 -2.83 21.34
CA LEU A 96 1.99 -1.99 21.97
C LEU A 96 0.81 -2.85 22.41
N ASP A 97 0.25 -2.55 23.58
CA ASP A 97 -1.03 -3.13 24.02
C ASP A 97 -2.17 -2.57 23.15
N LYS A 98 -3.00 -3.44 22.55
CA LYS A 98 -4.09 -3.00 21.66
C LYS A 98 -5.14 -2.15 22.38
N THR A 99 -5.28 -2.30 23.71
CA THR A 99 -6.38 -1.67 24.45
C THR A 99 -6.15 -0.19 24.74
N ASP A 100 -4.90 0.22 24.90
CA ASP A 100 -4.54 1.60 25.28
C ASP A 100 -3.29 2.14 24.59
N LEU A 101 -2.70 1.37 23.66
CA LEU A 101 -1.46 1.70 22.95
C LEU A 101 -0.25 1.91 23.86
N SER A 102 -0.31 1.43 25.10
CA SER A 102 0.84 1.50 25.99
C SER A 102 1.99 0.62 25.50
N ILE A 103 3.22 1.13 25.62
CA ILE A 103 4.42 0.42 25.19
C ILE A 103 4.69 -0.75 26.14
N VAL A 104 4.65 -1.96 25.61
CA VAL A 104 5.01 -3.21 26.29
C VAL A 104 6.52 -3.43 26.25
N SER A 105 7.13 -3.24 25.08
CA SER A 105 8.59 -3.29 24.92
C SER A 105 9.03 -2.58 23.63
N VAL A 106 10.30 -2.18 23.58
CA VAL A 106 10.91 -1.67 22.34
C VAL A 106 12.38 -2.08 22.19
N GLY A 107 12.82 -2.30 20.95
CA GLY A 107 14.20 -2.64 20.63
C GLY A 107 14.60 -2.32 19.20
N ASP A 108 15.88 -2.50 18.88
CA ASP A 108 16.35 -2.46 17.50
C ASP A 108 15.90 -3.74 16.79
N ALA A 109 15.20 -3.64 15.66
CA ALA A 109 14.61 -4.76 14.95
C ALA A 109 15.66 -5.54 14.14
N ILE A 110 16.53 -4.81 13.43
CA ILE A 110 17.59 -5.39 12.59
C ILE A 110 18.80 -5.76 13.47
N GLN A 111 19.11 -7.06 13.49
CA GLN A 111 20.24 -7.65 14.21
C GLN A 111 21.40 -8.01 13.27
N THR A 112 21.10 -8.31 12.01
CA THR A 112 22.09 -8.75 11.01
C THR A 112 21.73 -8.20 9.65
N VAL A 113 22.72 -7.66 8.93
CA VAL A 113 22.58 -7.22 7.55
C VAL A 113 23.31 -8.18 6.62
N ARG A 114 22.61 -8.63 5.58
CA ARG A 114 23.08 -9.51 4.51
C ARG A 114 23.15 -8.71 3.22
N LEU A 115 24.37 -8.32 2.86
CA LEU A 115 24.62 -7.61 1.60
C LEU A 115 24.76 -8.60 0.47
N TRP A 116 24.32 -8.21 -0.72
CA TRP A 116 24.50 -9.02 -1.92
C TRP A 116 25.98 -9.10 -2.32
N ASP A 117 26.46 -10.30 -2.64
CA ASP A 117 27.83 -10.53 -3.12
C ASP A 117 27.93 -10.20 -4.62
N ARG A 118 28.20 -8.92 -4.91
CA ARG A 118 28.37 -8.41 -6.27
C ARG A 118 29.56 -9.00 -7.04
N PHE A 119 30.44 -9.74 -6.35
CA PHE A 119 31.70 -10.23 -6.91
C PHE A 119 31.82 -11.74 -6.87
N ASP A 120 30.72 -12.43 -6.58
CA ASP A 120 30.75 -13.87 -6.71
C ASP A 120 31.07 -14.22 -8.17
N SER A 121 32.15 -14.98 -8.30
CA SER A 121 32.71 -15.44 -9.56
C SER A 121 32.57 -16.96 -9.67
N ASP A 122 31.79 -17.56 -8.77
CA ASP A 122 31.46 -18.95 -8.86
C ASP A 122 30.77 -19.24 -10.19
N SER A 123 31.12 -20.40 -10.69
CA SER A 123 30.79 -20.89 -12.02
C SER A 123 29.56 -21.78 -11.97
N ASP A 124 28.79 -21.70 -10.90
CA ASP A 124 27.87 -22.77 -10.50
C ASP A 124 26.51 -22.59 -11.19
N GLY A 125 26.32 -21.45 -11.86
CA GLY A 125 25.17 -21.20 -12.73
C GLY A 125 23.86 -21.15 -11.96
N ASP A 126 23.93 -20.89 -10.66
CA ASP A 126 22.76 -20.65 -9.84
C ASP A 126 22.27 -19.22 -10.07
N ALA A 127 20.95 -19.07 -10.22
CA ALA A 127 20.30 -17.77 -10.37
C ALA A 127 20.06 -17.09 -9.01
N ASN A 128 20.60 -17.67 -7.93
CA ASN A 128 20.37 -17.24 -6.56
C ASN A 128 21.30 -16.08 -6.16
N VAL A 129 20.74 -15.20 -5.34
CA VAL A 129 21.42 -14.04 -4.75
C VAL A 129 22.36 -14.56 -3.65
N ASP A 130 23.65 -14.68 -3.93
CA ASP A 130 24.61 -15.04 -2.89
C ASP A 130 24.81 -13.84 -1.95
N TRP A 131 24.38 -13.96 -0.69
CA TRP A 131 24.61 -12.93 0.33
C TRP A 131 25.89 -13.18 1.12
N LEU A 132 26.64 -12.10 1.33
CA LEU A 132 27.80 -12.11 2.21
C LEU A 132 27.41 -12.55 3.64
N SER A 133 28.38 -13.14 4.34
CA SER A 133 28.23 -13.39 5.77
C SER A 133 27.90 -12.09 6.51
N GLY A 134 26.97 -12.13 7.46
CA GLY A 134 26.44 -10.96 8.14
C GLY A 134 27.55 -10.04 8.64
N SER A 135 27.44 -8.76 8.33
CA SER A 135 28.49 -7.77 8.61
C SER A 135 27.93 -6.56 9.34
N ALA A 136 28.80 -5.92 10.13
CA ALA A 136 28.50 -4.59 10.66
C ALA A 136 28.39 -3.62 9.49
N PHE A 137 27.17 -3.14 9.24
CA PHE A 137 26.87 -2.34 8.06
C PHE A 137 26.12 -1.06 8.42
N SER A 138 26.55 0.06 7.86
CA SER A 138 25.98 1.39 8.08
C SER A 138 24.90 1.66 7.05
N ILE A 139 23.64 1.42 7.42
CA ILE A 139 22.47 1.78 6.60
C ILE A 139 22.29 3.30 6.68
N SER A 140 21.83 3.92 5.60
CA SER A 140 21.72 5.38 5.48
C SER A 140 20.34 5.80 4.99
N ARG A 141 19.70 6.76 5.69
CA ARG A 141 18.42 7.40 5.34
C ARG A 141 17.34 6.41 4.89
N LEU A 142 16.78 5.65 5.83
CA LEU A 142 15.63 4.80 5.53
C LEU A 142 14.38 5.67 5.59
N CYS A 143 13.74 5.92 4.45
CA CYS A 143 12.51 6.73 4.34
C CYS A 143 11.27 5.90 4.68
N SER A 144 10.20 5.99 3.87
CA SER A 144 8.98 5.21 4.06
C SER A 144 9.24 3.69 3.99
N ALA A 145 8.20 2.93 4.24
CA ALA A 145 8.26 1.49 4.31
C ALA A 145 6.90 0.85 4.04
N ASP A 146 6.94 -0.46 3.79
CA ASP A 146 5.74 -1.29 3.68
C ASP A 146 5.86 -2.55 4.55
N LEU A 147 4.75 -2.91 5.18
CA LEU A 147 4.54 -4.21 5.79
C LEU A 147 3.28 -4.86 5.22
N ALA A 148 3.42 -5.40 4.02
CA ALA A 148 2.33 -6.07 3.35
C ALA A 148 1.74 -7.23 4.19
N PRO A 149 0.44 -7.57 4.00
CA PRO A 149 -0.14 -8.76 4.59
C PRO A 149 0.57 -10.02 4.09
N VAL A 150 0.49 -11.10 4.87
CA VAL A 150 1.13 -12.39 4.54
C VAL A 150 0.74 -12.91 3.15
N SER A 151 -0.47 -12.61 2.68
CA SER A 151 -0.94 -12.97 1.33
C SER A 151 -0.08 -12.42 0.20
N ALA A 152 0.65 -11.32 0.40
CA ALA A 152 1.59 -10.80 -0.58
C ALA A 152 2.75 -11.77 -0.84
N TYR A 153 3.16 -12.53 0.18
CA TYR A 153 4.33 -13.41 0.16
C TYR A 153 4.00 -14.90 0.31
N TYR A 154 2.73 -15.27 0.47
CA TYR A 154 2.27 -16.66 0.64
C TYR A 154 1.05 -16.97 -0.23
N TRP A 155 1.06 -18.13 -0.87
CA TRP A 155 -0.05 -18.62 -1.69
C TRP A 155 -0.10 -20.15 -1.72
N VAL A 156 -1.29 -20.73 -1.89
CA VAL A 156 -1.47 -22.19 -2.01
C VAL A 156 -2.12 -22.50 -3.37
N ASP A 157 -1.47 -23.34 -4.18
CA ASP A 157 -2.02 -23.85 -5.45
C ASP A 157 -3.04 -24.95 -5.17
N THR A 158 -4.26 -24.57 -4.79
CA THR A 158 -5.36 -25.50 -4.49
C THR A 158 -5.95 -26.19 -5.72
N MET A 159 -5.52 -25.80 -6.92
CA MET A 159 -6.06 -26.27 -8.19
C MET A 159 -5.08 -27.10 -9.02
N GLY A 160 -3.83 -27.23 -8.58
CA GLY A 160 -2.78 -27.89 -9.36
C GLY A 160 -2.51 -27.19 -10.71
N THR A 161 -2.66 -25.87 -10.73
CA THR A 161 -2.41 -25.03 -11.93
C THR A 161 -0.95 -25.09 -12.37
N GLU A 162 -0.02 -25.37 -11.44
CA GLU A 162 1.41 -25.51 -11.71
C GLU A 162 1.84 -26.99 -11.77
N THR A 163 1.23 -27.88 -10.98
CA THR A 163 1.53 -29.32 -10.99
C THR A 163 0.27 -30.18 -10.82
N THR A 164 0.22 -31.34 -11.48
CA THR A 164 -0.98 -32.19 -11.56
C THR A 164 -1.36 -32.94 -10.27
N THR A 165 -0.84 -32.57 -9.10
CA THR A 165 -1.12 -33.22 -7.80
C THR A 165 -1.04 -32.25 -6.61
N ASP A 166 -2.18 -32.03 -5.95
CA ASP A 166 -2.46 -31.51 -4.58
C ASP A 166 -1.92 -30.12 -4.15
N ASP A 167 -2.53 -29.56 -3.08
CA ASP A 167 -2.30 -28.24 -2.46
C ASP A 167 -0.80 -27.92 -2.18
N VAL A 168 -0.09 -27.34 -3.16
CA VAL A 168 1.31 -26.91 -2.97
C VAL A 168 1.33 -25.48 -2.43
N ALA A 169 1.90 -25.29 -1.24
CA ALA A 169 2.17 -23.97 -0.69
C ALA A 169 3.45 -23.38 -1.30
N TYR A 170 3.36 -22.17 -1.84
CA TYR A 170 4.45 -21.34 -2.29
C TYR A 170 4.58 -20.13 -1.36
N GLY A 171 5.81 -19.67 -1.14
CA GLY A 171 6.02 -18.47 -0.35
C GLY A 171 6.30 -18.71 1.12
N THR A 172 6.28 -17.63 1.89
CA THR A 172 6.55 -17.61 3.32
C THR A 172 5.41 -16.95 4.09
N GLN A 173 5.08 -17.50 5.26
CA GLN A 173 4.14 -16.88 6.21
C GLN A 173 4.82 -15.85 7.13
N GLU A 174 6.13 -15.66 6.97
CA GLU A 174 6.89 -14.69 7.73
C GLU A 174 6.53 -13.26 7.29
N ARG A 175 6.44 -12.35 8.26
CA ARG A 175 6.25 -10.92 8.02
C ARG A 175 7.55 -10.31 7.50
N ILE A 176 7.49 -9.68 6.34
CA ILE A 176 8.62 -9.02 5.68
C ILE A 176 8.30 -7.53 5.58
N PHE A 177 9.16 -6.70 6.16
CA PHE A 177 9.12 -5.25 6.11
C PHE A 177 10.10 -4.77 5.05
N LEU A 178 9.59 -4.11 4.03
CA LEU A 178 10.39 -3.53 2.96
C LEU A 178 10.78 -2.09 3.34
N THR A 179 12.04 -1.75 3.10
CA THR A 179 12.61 -0.46 3.48
C THR A 179 13.86 -0.18 2.65
N GLY A 180 13.97 1.04 2.14
CA GLY A 180 15.04 1.43 1.25
C GLY A 180 15.81 2.65 1.73
N GLU A 181 17.06 2.76 1.28
CA GLU A 181 17.88 3.95 1.46
C GLU A 181 17.53 5.01 0.40
N GLU A 182 17.01 6.18 0.80
CA GLU A 182 16.80 7.33 -0.10
C GLU A 182 18.14 7.90 -0.59
N PHE A 183 19.16 7.87 0.27
CA PHE A 183 20.52 8.23 -0.11
C PHE A 183 21.60 7.40 0.56
N SER A 184 22.45 6.78 -0.26
CA SER A 184 23.64 6.04 0.19
C SER A 184 24.92 6.53 -0.49
N PRO A 185 25.87 7.15 0.23
CA PRO A 185 27.11 7.62 -0.39
C PRO A 185 28.18 6.51 -0.57
N VAL A 186 27.79 5.23 -0.55
CA VAL A 186 28.75 4.11 -0.56
C VAL A 186 29.40 3.90 -1.93
N ARG A 187 30.72 3.71 -1.87
CA ARG A 187 31.64 3.36 -2.97
C ARG A 187 31.32 2.01 -3.61
N ASP A 188 31.12 2.00 -4.92
CA ASP A 188 31.00 0.77 -5.73
C ASP A 188 32.29 -0.06 -5.86
N ASN A 189 33.47 0.43 -5.44
CA ASN A 189 34.72 -0.33 -5.63
C ASN A 189 35.90 0.19 -4.77
N PRO A 190 36.61 -0.66 -4.00
CA PRO A 190 37.85 -0.25 -3.32
C PRO A 190 39.03 0.02 -4.27
N ALA A 191 38.96 -0.36 -5.55
CA ALA A 191 40.03 -0.30 -6.53
C ALA A 191 39.91 0.81 -7.60
N THR A 192 38.78 1.53 -7.71
CA THR A 192 38.69 2.70 -8.62
C THR A 192 38.91 4.02 -7.87
N PRO A 193 39.66 4.98 -8.44
CA PRO A 193 39.81 6.30 -7.85
C PRO A 193 38.47 7.05 -7.91
N ALA A 194 38.21 7.86 -6.88
CA ALA A 194 37.05 8.70 -6.70
C ALA A 194 36.53 9.30 -8.02
N VAL A 195 35.33 8.88 -8.43
CA VAL A 195 34.48 9.72 -9.25
C VAL A 195 33.89 10.77 -8.32
N ASN A 196 34.22 12.03 -8.60
CA ASN A 196 33.56 13.17 -8.01
C ASN A 196 32.20 13.30 -8.68
N GLU A 197 31.19 12.59 -8.19
CA GLU A 197 29.79 12.82 -8.56
C GLU A 197 28.93 12.31 -7.40
N GLU A 198 27.79 12.93 -7.20
CA GLU A 198 26.76 12.47 -6.29
C GLU A 198 26.28 11.10 -6.81
N VAL A 199 26.68 10.01 -6.15
CA VAL A 199 26.09 8.69 -6.35
C VAL A 199 24.74 8.77 -5.64
N LEU A 200 23.71 9.20 -6.38
CA LEU A 200 22.34 9.43 -5.92
C LEU A 200 21.55 8.14 -6.08
N GLY A 201 21.62 7.27 -5.10
CA GLY A 201 20.80 6.06 -5.03
C GLY A 201 21.21 5.19 -3.85
N GLY A 202 20.23 4.51 -3.27
CA GLY A 202 20.43 3.61 -2.15
C GLY A 202 19.90 2.21 -2.43
N ARG A 203 20.01 1.34 -1.43
CA ARG A 203 19.61 -0.07 -1.52
C ARG A 203 18.25 -0.29 -0.90
N GLU A 204 17.52 -1.21 -1.49
CA GLU A 204 16.35 -1.81 -0.89
C GLU A 204 16.72 -2.98 0.01
N PHE A 205 16.04 -3.09 1.15
CA PHE A 205 16.20 -4.16 2.12
C PHE A 205 14.86 -4.81 2.47
N ALA A 206 14.84 -6.14 2.49
CA ALA A 206 13.79 -6.92 3.13
C ALA A 206 14.21 -7.29 4.55
N TYR A 207 13.60 -6.64 5.55
CA TYR A 207 13.71 -7.02 6.96
C TYR A 207 12.68 -8.10 7.30
N VAL A 208 13.14 -9.24 7.81
CA VAL A 208 12.26 -10.33 8.27
C VAL A 208 11.93 -10.15 9.75
N ALA A 209 10.65 -9.93 10.06
CA ALA A 209 10.17 -9.57 11.40
C ALA A 209 9.73 -10.77 12.25
N THR A 210 9.47 -11.93 11.63
CA THR A 210 8.98 -13.14 12.31
C THR A 210 9.60 -14.39 11.72
N GLY A 211 9.56 -15.51 12.45
CA GLY A 211 9.97 -16.81 11.92
C GLY A 211 11.47 -17.09 12.02
N ALA A 212 11.99 -17.94 11.13
CA ALA A 212 13.34 -18.48 11.22
C ALA A 212 14.42 -17.44 10.92
N ASP A 213 14.12 -16.50 10.02
CA ASP A 213 15.03 -15.43 9.61
C ASP A 213 14.79 -14.12 10.38
N LYS A 214 13.96 -14.13 11.45
CA LYS A 214 13.69 -12.94 12.28
C LYS A 214 14.98 -12.21 12.67
N GLY A 215 15.03 -10.90 12.44
CA GLY A 215 16.17 -10.06 12.80
C GLY A 215 17.16 -9.84 11.66
N VAL A 216 16.96 -10.47 10.50
CA VAL A 216 17.84 -10.36 9.34
C VAL A 216 17.25 -9.39 8.31
N ALA A 217 18.06 -8.45 7.84
CA ALA A 217 17.78 -7.59 6.69
C ALA A 217 18.60 -8.07 5.48
N PHE A 218 17.93 -8.37 4.37
CA PHE A 218 18.54 -8.82 3.13
C PHE A 218 18.51 -7.70 2.09
N GLU A 219 19.66 -7.37 1.50
CA GLU A 219 19.72 -6.48 0.35
C GLU A 219 19.04 -7.14 -0.86
N LEU A 220 18.17 -6.40 -1.54
CA LEU A 220 17.43 -6.86 -2.72
C LEU A 220 18.06 -6.31 -4.01
N ALA A 221 19.15 -6.92 -4.49
CA ALA A 221 19.90 -6.38 -5.63
C ALA A 221 19.08 -6.21 -6.92
N HIS A 222 18.10 -7.08 -7.18
CA HIS A 222 17.25 -7.01 -8.38
C HIS A 222 16.19 -5.91 -8.31
N PHE A 223 16.05 -5.25 -7.16
CA PHE A 223 15.23 -4.04 -7.03
C PHE A 223 15.95 -2.81 -7.58
N GLY A 224 17.28 -2.87 -7.74
CA GLY A 224 18.10 -1.78 -8.26
C GLY A 224 18.58 -0.81 -7.19
N TYR A 225 19.19 0.28 -7.65
CA TYR A 225 19.73 1.35 -6.80
C TYR A 225 19.12 2.67 -7.24
N PHE A 226 18.32 3.32 -6.41
CA PHE A 226 17.77 4.66 -6.66
C PHE A 226 17.35 5.32 -5.34
N ALA A 227 16.78 6.51 -5.36
CA ALA A 227 16.40 7.20 -4.12
C ALA A 227 15.11 6.58 -3.59
N TRP A 228 15.24 5.50 -2.82
CA TRP A 228 14.08 4.76 -2.33
C TRP A 228 13.25 5.58 -1.36
N GLU A 229 12.00 5.84 -1.74
CA GLU A 229 10.99 6.33 -0.80
C GLU A 229 10.19 5.16 -0.22
N ASN A 230 9.50 4.40 -1.08
CA ASN A 230 8.77 3.20 -0.65
C ASN A 230 8.78 2.07 -1.70
N ALA A 231 8.49 0.85 -1.23
CA ALA A 231 8.35 -0.37 -2.02
C ALA A 231 7.16 -1.19 -1.53
N ILE A 232 6.00 -1.07 -2.18
CA ILE A 232 4.75 -1.64 -1.69
C ILE A 232 4.39 -2.94 -2.40
N SER A 233 4.19 -4.01 -1.64
CA SER A 233 3.82 -5.31 -2.20
C SER A 233 2.30 -5.51 -2.32
N SER A 234 1.88 -6.03 -3.47
CA SER A 234 0.47 -6.33 -3.73
C SER A 234 -0.07 -7.34 -2.71
N PRO A 235 -1.18 -7.05 -2.01
CA PRO A 235 -1.75 -7.94 -1.01
C PRO A 235 -2.45 -9.16 -1.63
N PHE A 236 -2.58 -9.21 -2.96
CA PHE A 236 -3.32 -10.24 -3.67
C PHE A 236 -2.61 -11.60 -3.59
N ALA A 237 -3.30 -12.62 -3.06
CA ALA A 237 -2.76 -13.96 -2.89
C ALA A 237 -2.62 -14.68 -4.24
N GLN A 238 -1.39 -14.75 -4.74
CA GLN A 238 -1.06 -15.40 -6.00
C GLN A 238 0.39 -15.89 -6.03
N LYS A 239 0.75 -16.70 -7.02
CA LYS A 239 2.12 -17.20 -7.18
C LYS A 239 3.14 -16.09 -7.44
N LYS A 240 2.77 -15.07 -8.22
CA LYS A 240 3.63 -13.90 -8.47
C LYS A 240 3.71 -13.01 -7.23
N THR A 241 4.89 -12.47 -6.96
CA THR A 241 5.07 -11.37 -6.01
C THR A 241 5.23 -10.11 -6.81
N ILE A 242 4.36 -9.13 -6.57
CA ILE A 242 4.33 -7.86 -7.29
C ILE A 242 4.63 -6.78 -6.27
N ASN A 243 5.61 -5.94 -6.58
CA ASN A 243 5.96 -4.78 -5.78
C ASN A 243 5.97 -3.54 -6.66
N ILE A 244 5.45 -2.42 -6.16
CA ILE A 244 5.50 -1.12 -6.85
C ILE A 244 6.39 -0.20 -6.03
N SER A 245 7.41 0.36 -6.67
CA SER A 245 8.49 1.10 -6.01
C SER A 245 8.57 2.54 -6.51
N MET A 246 8.94 3.44 -5.61
CA MET A 246 9.04 4.87 -5.83
C MET A 246 10.48 5.34 -5.69
N ASP A 247 10.97 5.99 -6.74
CA ASP A 247 12.23 6.69 -6.74
C ASP A 247 11.99 8.19 -6.51
N ASP A 248 12.35 8.73 -5.35
CA ASP A 248 12.32 10.16 -5.02
C ASP A 248 13.49 10.94 -5.70
N GLY A 249 14.03 10.40 -6.79
CA GLY A 249 14.92 11.13 -7.67
C GLY A 249 14.24 12.38 -8.25
N LEU A 250 15.04 13.39 -8.60
CA LEU A 250 14.55 14.54 -9.37
C LEU A 250 13.95 14.15 -10.73
N ASN A 251 14.40 13.03 -11.30
CA ASN A 251 13.86 12.38 -12.49
C ASN A 251 13.17 11.06 -12.13
N GLY A 252 12.66 10.97 -10.90
CA GLY A 252 12.17 9.76 -10.28
C GLY A 252 11.17 9.00 -11.12
N GLN A 253 11.32 7.69 -11.18
CA GLN A 253 10.42 6.80 -11.92
C GLN A 253 9.65 5.90 -10.96
N VAL A 254 8.51 5.39 -11.44
CA VAL A 254 7.75 4.38 -10.72
C VAL A 254 8.01 3.03 -11.38
N TYR A 255 8.42 2.06 -10.57
CA TYR A 255 8.79 0.74 -11.04
C TYR A 255 7.82 -0.33 -10.54
N VAL A 256 7.69 -1.43 -11.29
CA VAL A 256 6.94 -2.62 -10.93
C VAL A 256 7.90 -3.80 -10.97
N TYR A 257 8.18 -4.39 -9.81
CA TYR A 257 8.90 -5.64 -9.71
C TYR A 257 7.94 -6.82 -9.79
N VAL A 258 8.30 -7.84 -10.56
CA VAL A 258 7.55 -9.11 -10.66
C VAL A 258 8.50 -10.28 -10.44
N GLY A 259 8.31 -10.99 -9.32
CA GLY A 259 9.01 -12.23 -8.99
C GLY A 259 8.05 -13.41 -8.83
N GLU A 260 8.58 -14.63 -8.68
CA GLU A 260 7.78 -15.83 -8.39
C GLU A 260 8.12 -16.39 -7.02
N LYS A 261 7.09 -16.67 -6.21
CA LYS A 261 7.24 -17.35 -4.93
C LYS A 261 7.82 -18.76 -5.11
N GLN A 262 8.69 -19.16 -4.20
CA GLN A 262 9.34 -20.47 -4.21
C GLN A 262 8.80 -21.36 -3.09
N THR A 263 8.97 -22.69 -3.22
CA THR A 263 8.57 -23.67 -2.18
C THR A 263 9.68 -23.98 -1.19
N THR A 264 10.90 -23.53 -1.48
CA THR A 264 12.11 -23.74 -0.67
C THR A 264 12.98 -22.51 -0.74
N GLY A 265 13.76 -22.27 0.30
CA GLY A 265 14.66 -21.12 0.41
C GLY A 265 14.58 -20.53 1.80
N ASN A 266 15.28 -19.42 2.01
CA ASN A 266 15.05 -18.52 3.12
C ASN A 266 13.76 -17.69 2.89
N ALA A 267 13.37 -16.86 3.86
CA ALA A 267 12.13 -16.10 3.79
C ALA A 267 12.00 -15.24 2.52
N VAL A 268 13.07 -14.55 2.09
CA VAL A 268 13.03 -13.62 0.95
C VAL A 268 13.06 -14.33 -0.40
N GLU A 269 13.77 -15.47 -0.47
CA GLU A 269 13.74 -16.36 -1.65
C GLU A 269 12.36 -16.97 -1.83
N MET A 270 11.78 -17.53 -0.75
CA MET A 270 10.43 -18.08 -0.78
C MET A 270 9.41 -17.02 -1.15
N ALA A 271 9.51 -15.81 -0.59
CA ALA A 271 8.65 -14.68 -0.92
C ALA A 271 8.72 -14.24 -2.39
N GLY A 272 9.68 -14.74 -3.18
CA GLY A 272 9.85 -14.34 -4.57
C GLY A 272 10.38 -12.92 -4.73
N LEU A 273 11.15 -12.43 -3.74
CA LEU A 273 11.81 -11.12 -3.76
C LEU A 273 13.20 -11.17 -4.39
N THR A 274 13.62 -12.34 -4.89
CA THR A 274 14.89 -12.57 -5.55
C THR A 274 14.68 -13.10 -6.96
N GLY A 275 15.45 -12.60 -7.93
CA GLY A 275 15.49 -13.13 -9.30
C GLY A 275 14.29 -12.76 -10.20
N GLY A 276 13.42 -11.84 -9.74
CA GLY A 276 12.36 -11.26 -10.55
C GLY A 276 12.84 -10.20 -11.54
N THR A 277 11.89 -9.65 -12.29
CA THR A 277 12.11 -8.63 -13.31
C THR A 277 11.59 -7.29 -12.83
N MET A 278 12.39 -6.24 -13.03
CA MET A 278 11.96 -4.86 -12.79
C MET A 278 11.44 -4.23 -14.07
N TYR A 279 10.28 -3.58 -13.98
CA TYR A 279 9.66 -2.87 -15.08
C TYR A 279 9.49 -1.39 -14.77
N GLY A 280 9.89 -0.49 -15.67
CA GLY A 280 9.54 0.92 -15.59
C GLY A 280 8.13 1.20 -16.15
N ILE A 281 7.36 2.06 -15.49
CA ILE A 281 6.04 2.49 -15.99
C ILE A 281 6.21 3.50 -17.13
N ARG A 282 5.68 3.16 -18.31
CA ARG A 282 5.60 4.05 -19.47
C ARG A 282 4.18 4.53 -19.69
N VAL A 283 3.94 5.82 -19.55
CA VAL A 283 2.61 6.41 -19.79
C VAL A 283 2.49 6.96 -21.21
N THR A 284 1.59 6.38 -22.00
CA THR A 284 1.25 6.88 -23.33
C THR A 284 0.19 7.98 -23.24
N GLY A 285 0.56 9.22 -23.63
CA GLY A 285 -0.43 10.25 -23.97
C GLY A 285 -0.99 11.06 -22.80
N LEU A 286 -0.15 11.47 -21.84
CA LEU A 286 -0.43 12.52 -20.84
C LEU A 286 -0.75 13.89 -21.51
N VAL A 287 -1.88 13.97 -22.23
CA VAL A 287 -2.29 15.08 -23.09
C VAL A 287 -3.74 15.45 -22.78
N ASP A 288 -3.95 16.62 -22.16
CA ASP A 288 -5.07 17.48 -22.55
C ASP A 288 -4.66 18.20 -23.84
N GLY A 289 -5.42 17.98 -24.92
CA GLY A 289 -5.17 18.55 -26.24
C GLY A 289 -5.26 20.08 -26.34
N THR A 290 -5.39 20.80 -25.22
CA THR A 290 -5.44 22.27 -25.19
C THR A 290 -4.19 22.97 -24.64
N LEU A 291 -3.21 22.25 -24.08
CA LEU A 291 -1.96 22.84 -23.60
C LEU A 291 -0.77 21.97 -24.04
N GLY A 292 0.00 22.44 -25.02
CA GLY A 292 1.22 21.75 -25.45
C GLY A 292 2.24 21.71 -24.32
N GLY A 293 2.47 20.52 -23.73
CA GLY A 293 3.18 20.43 -22.45
C GLY A 293 3.98 19.14 -22.20
N ILE A 294 4.32 18.34 -23.21
CA ILE A 294 5.34 17.27 -23.05
C ILE A 294 6.42 17.45 -24.11
N THR A 295 7.63 17.72 -23.65
CA THR A 295 8.85 17.50 -24.43
C THR A 295 9.56 16.34 -23.76
N ASN A 296 9.62 15.18 -24.41
CA ASN A 296 10.41 14.00 -24.02
C ASN A 296 9.94 13.14 -22.83
N GLY A 297 8.63 13.03 -22.52
CA GLY A 297 8.14 11.95 -21.62
C GLY A 297 8.12 12.26 -20.11
N ASN A 298 8.42 13.49 -19.70
CA ASN A 298 8.49 13.86 -18.27
C ASN A 298 7.22 14.58 -17.81
N GLU A 299 6.81 14.34 -16.55
CA GLU A 299 5.77 15.09 -15.85
C GLU A 299 6.14 16.59 -15.79
N THR A 300 5.16 17.47 -15.99
CA THR A 300 5.34 18.92 -15.83
C THR A 300 4.19 19.54 -15.05
N ASP A 301 4.41 20.71 -14.44
CA ASP A 301 3.41 21.50 -13.70
C ASP A 301 2.21 22.01 -14.57
N ALA A 302 2.08 21.59 -15.83
CA ALA A 302 1.11 22.14 -16.78
C ALA A 302 0.00 21.15 -17.21
N VAL A 303 0.02 19.89 -16.76
CA VAL A 303 -0.77 18.79 -17.35
C VAL A 303 -1.85 18.28 -16.40
N ALA A 304 -3.07 18.09 -16.90
CA ALA A 304 -4.08 17.19 -16.33
C ALA A 304 -3.81 15.77 -16.85
N ALA A 305 -3.55 14.82 -15.94
CA ALA A 305 -2.71 13.66 -16.23
C ALA A 305 -3.50 12.35 -16.20
N SER A 306 -4.28 12.04 -17.24
CA SER A 306 -4.87 10.71 -17.45
C SER A 306 -4.34 10.05 -18.71
N GLY A 307 -4.14 8.73 -18.70
CA GLY A 307 -3.64 8.00 -19.85
C GLY A 307 -3.65 6.48 -19.68
N ARG A 308 -3.08 5.78 -20.65
CA ARG A 308 -2.75 4.36 -20.55
C ARG A 308 -1.29 4.23 -20.21
N PHE A 309 -0.95 3.29 -19.36
CA PHE A 309 0.43 2.91 -19.13
C PHE A 309 0.68 1.48 -19.61
N ASP A 310 1.91 1.22 -20.00
CA ASP A 310 2.46 -0.10 -20.25
C ASP A 310 3.79 -0.25 -19.49
N LEU A 311 4.25 -1.49 -19.35
CA LEU A 311 5.46 -1.80 -18.60
C LEU A 311 6.65 -2.03 -19.54
N TYR A 312 7.77 -1.37 -19.26
CA TYR A 312 9.03 -1.56 -19.98
C TYR A 312 9.98 -2.41 -19.12
N ASP A 313 10.42 -3.56 -19.64
CA ASP A 313 11.41 -4.43 -18.99
C ASP A 313 12.78 -3.74 -19.00
N GLU A 314 13.28 -3.38 -17.81
CA GLU A 314 14.57 -2.70 -17.64
C GLU A 314 15.79 -3.64 -17.82
N GLY A 315 15.55 -4.94 -17.97
CA GLY A 315 16.60 -5.94 -18.00
C GLY A 315 17.29 -6.11 -16.65
N ASP A 316 18.58 -6.41 -16.67
CA ASP A 316 19.37 -6.57 -15.44
C ASP A 316 19.86 -5.21 -14.93
N ILE A 317 19.22 -4.74 -13.86
CA ILE A 317 19.51 -3.45 -13.23
C ILE A 317 20.39 -3.57 -11.97
N SER A 318 20.77 -4.79 -11.59
CA SER A 318 21.43 -5.07 -10.29
C SER A 318 22.77 -4.36 -10.09
N LEU A 319 23.42 -3.96 -11.19
CA LEU A 319 24.70 -3.26 -11.20
C LEU A 319 24.62 -1.80 -11.68
N LEU A 320 23.41 -1.29 -11.96
CA LEU A 320 23.22 0.10 -12.36
C LEU A 320 23.16 0.99 -11.12
N THR A 321 23.78 2.17 -11.19
CA THR A 321 23.52 3.27 -10.24
C THR A 321 22.19 3.94 -10.57
N GLY A 322 21.55 4.65 -9.63
CA GLY A 322 20.28 5.39 -9.88
C GLY A 322 20.29 6.23 -11.15
N ILE A 323 21.28 7.10 -11.29
CA ILE A 323 21.44 7.93 -12.50
C ILE A 323 21.51 7.10 -13.81
N GLN A 324 22.17 5.93 -13.77
CA GLN A 324 22.27 5.06 -14.95
C GLN A 324 20.94 4.38 -15.27
N LEU A 325 20.19 4.01 -14.24
CA LEU A 325 18.86 3.43 -14.39
C LEU A 325 17.88 4.49 -14.93
N ASP A 326 17.87 5.69 -14.37
CA ASP A 326 17.04 6.81 -14.85
C ASP A 326 17.34 7.12 -16.32
N ASP A 327 18.63 7.32 -16.66
CA ASP A 327 19.09 7.61 -18.02
C ASP A 327 18.66 6.47 -18.99
N GLN A 328 18.71 5.22 -18.54
CA GLN A 328 18.26 4.07 -19.31
C GLN A 328 16.75 4.08 -19.51
N GLY A 329 15.97 4.23 -18.44
CA GLY A 329 14.51 4.27 -18.46
C GLY A 329 14.01 5.41 -19.37
N GLU A 330 14.54 6.62 -19.20
CA GLU A 330 14.20 7.78 -20.02
C GLU A 330 14.52 7.54 -21.51
N ALA A 331 15.68 6.95 -21.82
CA ALA A 331 16.05 6.62 -23.19
C ALA A 331 15.10 5.60 -23.85
N ASN A 332 14.41 4.79 -23.03
CA ASN A 332 13.45 3.79 -23.45
C ASN A 332 11.97 4.25 -23.32
N GLY A 333 11.76 5.48 -22.85
CA GLY A 333 10.46 6.12 -22.72
C GLY A 333 9.70 5.77 -21.45
N VAL A 334 10.37 5.25 -20.42
CA VAL A 334 9.82 5.22 -19.06
C VAL A 334 9.57 6.65 -18.60
N THR A 335 8.48 6.84 -17.86
CA THR A 335 7.99 8.17 -17.49
C THR A 335 8.70 8.64 -16.22
N SER A 336 9.38 9.78 -16.32
CA SER A 336 9.89 10.50 -15.15
C SER A 336 8.75 11.32 -14.55
N PHE A 337 8.48 11.08 -13.27
CA PHE A 337 7.53 11.77 -12.43
C PHE A 337 8.26 12.80 -11.56
N LEU A 338 7.52 13.78 -11.04
CA LEU A 338 8.05 14.78 -10.11
C LEU A 338 8.22 14.13 -8.74
N ARG A 339 9.38 13.55 -8.43
CA ARG A 339 9.68 13.01 -7.09
C ARG A 339 8.53 12.13 -6.53
N PRO A 340 8.29 10.93 -7.09
CA PRO A 340 7.46 9.92 -6.48
C PRO A 340 7.83 9.72 -5.02
N GLU A 341 6.87 9.90 -4.11
CA GLU A 341 7.11 9.66 -2.69
C GLU A 341 6.50 8.31 -2.28
N ASP A 342 5.34 8.34 -1.60
CA ASP A 342 4.71 7.14 -1.06
C ASP A 342 3.57 6.63 -1.96
N GLY A 343 3.10 5.42 -1.68
CA GLY A 343 1.99 4.78 -2.39
C GLY A 343 1.33 3.67 -1.58
N GLN A 344 0.18 3.19 -2.05
CA GLN A 344 -0.58 2.15 -1.37
C GLN A 344 -1.60 1.49 -2.31
N PHE A 345 -1.77 0.17 -2.18
CA PHE A 345 -2.87 -0.56 -2.85
C PHE A 345 -4.22 -0.21 -2.22
N ASP A 346 -5.25 -0.09 -3.05
CA ASP A 346 -6.63 0.09 -2.61
C ASP A 346 -7.16 -1.23 -2.02
N PRO A 347 -7.48 -1.30 -0.71
CA PRO A 347 -8.00 -2.51 -0.09
C PRO A 347 -9.35 -2.96 -0.69
N THR A 348 -10.10 -2.03 -1.30
CA THR A 348 -11.42 -2.31 -1.92
C THR A 348 -11.29 -2.83 -3.36
N ASN A 349 -10.11 -2.68 -3.98
CA ASN A 349 -9.89 -3.12 -5.36
C ASN A 349 -8.41 -3.47 -5.61
N PRO A 350 -8.06 -4.76 -5.76
CA PRO A 350 -6.67 -5.19 -5.89
C PRO A 350 -5.99 -4.73 -7.19
N ASN A 351 -6.75 -4.27 -8.18
CA ASN A 351 -6.19 -3.70 -9.41
C ASN A 351 -5.82 -2.21 -9.28
N VAL A 352 -6.17 -1.57 -8.17
CA VAL A 352 -5.95 -0.14 -7.97
C VAL A 352 -4.79 0.09 -7.03
N PHE A 353 -3.89 0.97 -7.45
CA PHE A 353 -2.76 1.42 -6.67
C PHE A 353 -2.67 2.94 -6.74
N TYR A 354 -2.57 3.59 -5.59
CA TYR A 354 -2.35 5.02 -5.50
C TYR A 354 -0.87 5.29 -5.23
N PHE A 355 -0.32 6.34 -5.83
CA PHE A 355 0.95 6.90 -5.42
C PHE A 355 0.90 8.41 -5.57
N LEU A 356 1.76 9.11 -4.85
CA LEU A 356 1.79 10.56 -4.93
C LEU A 356 3.15 11.07 -5.39
N THR A 357 3.15 12.30 -5.85
CA THR A 357 4.32 13.03 -6.30
C THR A 357 4.45 14.32 -5.51
N THR A 358 5.65 14.61 -5.01
CA THR A 358 5.94 15.88 -4.35
C THR A 358 6.48 16.91 -5.33
N ALA A 359 6.38 18.18 -4.96
CA ALA A 359 6.90 19.27 -5.75
C ALA A 359 7.39 20.39 -4.82
N SER A 360 7.95 21.47 -5.37
CA SER A 360 8.19 22.66 -4.53
C SER A 360 6.88 23.17 -3.92
N ILE A 361 6.96 23.98 -2.85
CA ILE A 361 5.77 24.58 -2.19
C ILE A 361 4.84 25.37 -3.13
N SER A 362 5.36 25.83 -4.27
CA SER A 362 4.59 26.51 -5.33
C SER A 362 4.33 25.67 -6.58
N GLY A 363 4.92 24.47 -6.63
CA GLY A 363 4.80 23.51 -7.71
C GLY A 363 3.59 22.60 -7.54
N GLN A 364 3.47 21.63 -8.46
CA GLN A 364 2.26 20.84 -8.57
C GLN A 364 2.40 19.40 -8.05
N SER A 365 2.21 19.18 -6.75
CA SER A 365 2.07 17.81 -6.19
C SER A 365 0.79 17.15 -6.69
N ARG A 366 0.81 15.82 -6.90
CA ARG A 366 -0.33 15.04 -7.38
C ARG A 366 -0.50 13.72 -6.65
N LEU A 367 -1.73 13.24 -6.56
CA LEU A 367 -2.08 11.86 -6.26
C LEU A 367 -2.48 11.20 -7.57
N TYR A 368 -1.77 10.16 -7.94
CA TYR A 368 -2.03 9.32 -9.08
C TYR A 368 -2.75 8.04 -8.64
N LYS A 369 -3.67 7.60 -9.49
CA LYS A 369 -4.34 6.30 -9.41
C LYS A 369 -3.94 5.48 -10.62
N LEU A 370 -3.20 4.41 -10.39
CA LEU A 370 -3.01 3.32 -11.35
C LEU A 370 -4.18 2.34 -11.23
N THR A 371 -4.75 1.95 -12.35
CA THR A 371 -5.69 0.83 -12.44
C THR A 371 -5.13 -0.16 -13.45
N PHE A 372 -4.59 -1.27 -12.95
CA PHE A 372 -4.10 -2.37 -13.77
C PHE A 372 -5.26 -3.05 -14.50
N ASP A 373 -5.07 -3.41 -15.77
CA ASP A 373 -6.06 -4.19 -16.51
C ASP A 373 -6.25 -5.60 -15.88
N ASP A 374 -5.15 -6.14 -15.34
CA ASP A 374 -5.09 -7.39 -14.60
C ASP A 374 -3.85 -7.38 -13.69
N ILE A 375 -4.00 -7.12 -12.39
CA ILE A 375 -2.87 -7.14 -11.45
C ILE A 375 -2.24 -8.53 -11.34
N THR A 376 -2.89 -9.61 -11.76
CA THR A 376 -2.24 -10.93 -11.77
C THR A 376 -1.25 -11.09 -12.93
N ASN A 377 -1.34 -10.19 -13.92
CA ASN A 377 -0.45 -10.08 -15.06
C ASN A 377 -0.14 -8.59 -15.32
N PRO A 378 0.56 -7.91 -14.39
CA PRO A 378 0.75 -6.46 -14.44
C PRO A 378 1.41 -5.99 -15.75
N GLU A 379 2.12 -6.88 -16.45
CA GLU A 379 2.75 -6.67 -17.75
C GLU A 379 1.74 -6.30 -18.86
N THR A 380 0.44 -6.54 -18.66
CA THR A 380 -0.60 -6.08 -19.58
C THR A 380 -0.82 -4.56 -19.55
N GLY A 381 -0.28 -3.88 -18.54
CA GLY A 381 -0.44 -2.45 -18.32
C GLY A 381 -1.79 -2.09 -17.72
N GLY A 382 -2.21 -0.85 -17.94
CA GLY A 382 -3.46 -0.35 -17.39
C GLY A 382 -3.71 1.12 -17.72
N THR A 383 -4.45 1.77 -16.84
CA THR A 383 -4.75 3.21 -16.90
C THR A 383 -4.17 3.95 -15.71
N ILE A 384 -3.80 5.20 -15.93
CA ILE A 384 -3.31 6.11 -14.89
C ILE A 384 -4.14 7.39 -14.94
N GLU A 385 -4.51 7.94 -13.79
CA GLU A 385 -5.10 9.27 -13.69
C GLU A 385 -4.59 10.03 -12.47
N ALA A 386 -4.32 11.33 -12.61
CA ALA A 386 -4.16 12.21 -11.46
C ALA A 386 -5.54 12.55 -10.90
N VAL A 387 -5.88 11.93 -9.77
CA VAL A 387 -7.17 12.08 -9.08
C VAL A 387 -7.21 13.29 -8.16
N LEU A 388 -6.04 13.74 -7.70
CA LEU A 388 -5.90 14.96 -6.92
C LEU A 388 -4.66 15.72 -7.34
N SER A 389 -4.80 17.03 -7.52
CA SER A 389 -3.68 17.93 -7.75
C SER A 389 -3.82 19.20 -6.92
N SER A 390 -2.68 19.68 -6.44
CA SER A 390 -2.48 20.99 -5.83
C SER A 390 -3.06 22.19 -6.60
N SER A 391 -3.35 22.05 -7.90
CA SER A 391 -3.93 23.10 -8.76
C SER A 391 -5.41 22.93 -9.14
N ASP A 392 -6.08 21.86 -8.74
CA ASP A 392 -7.40 21.50 -9.30
C ASP A 392 -8.51 22.49 -8.92
N ILE A 393 -8.83 23.40 -9.84
CA ILE A 393 -10.02 24.27 -9.77
C ILE A 393 -11.18 23.57 -10.50
N PRO A 394 -12.38 23.38 -9.90
CA PRO A 394 -12.92 24.17 -8.79
C PRO A 394 -13.28 23.40 -7.52
N THR A 395 -13.28 22.06 -7.47
CA THR A 395 -13.77 21.29 -6.31
C THR A 395 -12.72 21.17 -5.21
N ASN A 396 -11.48 20.79 -5.55
CA ASN A 396 -10.41 20.56 -4.56
C ASN A 396 -9.48 21.77 -4.31
N SER A 397 -9.58 22.82 -5.14
CA SER A 397 -8.75 24.04 -5.06
C SER A 397 -8.84 24.82 -3.75
N ALA A 398 -9.90 24.63 -2.96
CA ALA A 398 -10.06 25.35 -1.69
C ALA A 398 -9.09 24.86 -0.61
N VAL A 399 -8.73 23.57 -0.64
CA VAL A 399 -7.74 22.98 0.28
C VAL A 399 -6.33 23.17 -0.26
N GLY A 400 -6.14 22.91 -1.57
CA GLY A 400 -4.86 23.05 -2.25
C GLY A 400 -3.73 22.28 -1.55
N PRO A 401 -3.69 20.93 -1.67
CA PRO A 401 -2.60 20.10 -1.15
C PRO A 401 -1.25 20.60 -1.67
N ARG A 402 -0.18 20.47 -0.89
CA ARG A 402 1.18 20.90 -1.24
C ARG A 402 2.17 19.92 -0.68
N MET A 403 3.20 19.61 -1.46
CA MET A 403 4.31 18.77 -1.01
C MET A 403 3.80 17.51 -0.30
N MET A 404 2.92 16.79 -1.00
CA MET A 404 2.37 15.53 -0.49
C MET A 404 3.51 14.52 -0.43
N ASP A 405 3.57 13.73 0.63
CA ASP A 405 4.68 12.82 0.95
C ASP A 405 4.14 11.43 1.35
N ASN A 406 3.93 11.15 2.64
CA ASN A 406 3.38 9.85 3.02
C ASN A 406 1.89 9.72 2.79
N MET A 407 1.44 8.48 2.61
CA MET A 407 0.02 8.18 2.49
C MET A 407 -0.35 6.79 3.01
N THR A 408 -1.64 6.62 3.28
CA THR A 408 -2.25 5.30 3.49
C THR A 408 -3.65 5.29 2.89
N VAL A 409 -4.23 4.10 2.69
CA VAL A 409 -5.59 3.93 2.16
C VAL A 409 -6.40 3.17 3.18
N THR A 410 -7.53 3.75 3.56
CA THR A 410 -8.44 3.17 4.55
C THR A 410 -9.17 1.95 3.98
N PRO A 411 -9.73 1.08 4.83
CA PRO A 411 -10.51 -0.07 4.36
C PRO A 411 -11.70 0.28 3.46
N ASP A 412 -12.26 1.48 3.58
CA ASP A 412 -13.34 1.99 2.73
C ASP A 412 -12.83 2.78 1.49
N GLY A 413 -11.53 2.75 1.20
CA GLY A 413 -10.94 3.28 -0.04
C GLY A 413 -10.65 4.78 -0.03
N LYS A 414 -10.74 5.46 1.12
CA LYS A 414 -10.30 6.84 1.26
C LYS A 414 -8.78 6.91 1.40
N VAL A 415 -8.18 7.98 0.88
CA VAL A 415 -6.74 8.17 0.88
C VAL A 415 -6.36 9.21 1.94
N ILE A 416 -5.58 8.80 2.93
CA ILE A 416 -5.01 9.71 3.92
C ILE A 416 -3.64 10.14 3.42
N ILE A 417 -3.40 11.44 3.39
CA ILE A 417 -2.18 12.04 2.82
C ILE A 417 -1.56 12.95 3.87
N GLN A 418 -0.24 12.92 3.96
CA GLN A 418 0.52 13.85 4.77
C GLN A 418 1.28 14.84 3.88
N GLU A 419 1.35 16.09 4.33
CA GLU A 419 2.24 17.07 3.71
C GLU A 419 3.57 17.09 4.48
N ASP A 420 4.66 16.90 3.77
CA ASP A 420 6.00 17.32 4.18
C ASP A 420 6.30 18.66 3.51
N VAL A 421 6.35 19.72 4.30
CA VAL A 421 6.56 21.07 3.77
C VAL A 421 8.00 21.51 3.88
N GLY A 422 8.87 20.70 4.48
CA GLY A 422 10.23 21.06 4.87
C GLY A 422 10.30 22.47 5.47
N ASN A 423 11.37 23.20 5.16
CA ASN A 423 11.65 24.52 5.71
C ASN A 423 10.80 25.68 5.12
N ASN A 424 9.53 25.44 4.81
CA ASN A 424 8.60 26.43 4.29
C ASN A 424 7.69 26.98 5.38
N ALA A 425 7.16 28.21 5.20
CA ALA A 425 6.27 28.85 6.18
C ALA A 425 4.82 28.34 6.14
N HIS A 426 4.54 27.35 5.29
CA HIS A 426 3.26 26.63 5.25
C HIS A 426 3.25 25.62 6.37
N ILE A 427 2.09 25.33 6.95
CA ILE A 427 1.98 24.35 8.03
C ILE A 427 1.52 23.03 7.42
N GLY A 428 2.33 21.98 7.53
CA GLY A 428 1.99 20.65 7.04
C GLY A 428 0.68 20.12 7.64
N ARG A 429 -0.09 19.40 6.82
CA ARG A 429 -1.44 18.93 7.12
C ARG A 429 -1.56 17.43 6.95
N ILE A 430 -2.56 16.86 7.64
CA ILE A 430 -3.09 15.53 7.38
C ILE A 430 -4.42 15.71 6.66
N LEU A 431 -4.51 15.16 5.46
CA LEU A 431 -5.63 15.28 4.55
C LEU A 431 -6.32 13.93 4.38
N GLU A 432 -7.63 13.94 4.21
CA GLU A 432 -8.39 12.80 3.69
C GLU A 432 -8.92 13.17 2.31
N TYR A 433 -8.65 12.35 1.32
CA TYR A 433 -9.26 12.40 0.00
C TYR A 433 -10.24 11.25 -0.14
N ASP A 434 -11.49 11.57 -0.47
CA ASP A 434 -12.53 10.60 -0.81
C ASP A 434 -12.66 10.53 -2.34
N PRO A 435 -12.23 9.42 -2.98
CA PRO A 435 -12.30 9.25 -4.43
C PRO A 435 -13.73 9.13 -4.97
N VAL A 436 -14.72 8.78 -4.13
CA VAL A 436 -16.12 8.60 -4.55
C VAL A 436 -16.81 9.96 -4.68
N SER A 437 -16.65 10.83 -3.68
CA SER A 437 -17.22 12.17 -3.69
C SER A 437 -16.35 13.21 -4.38
N ASP A 438 -15.09 12.89 -4.68
CA ASP A 438 -14.05 13.83 -5.13
C ASP A 438 -13.94 15.03 -4.17
N THR A 439 -13.75 14.74 -2.88
CA THR A 439 -13.61 15.77 -1.84
C THR A 439 -12.37 15.57 -1.00
N VAL A 440 -11.73 16.68 -0.64
CA VAL A 440 -10.62 16.71 0.32
C VAL A 440 -11.06 17.36 1.63
N THR A 441 -10.81 16.67 2.74
CA THR A 441 -11.00 17.17 4.12
C THR A 441 -9.64 17.35 4.79
N VAL A 442 -9.47 18.42 5.56
CA VAL A 442 -8.28 18.61 6.42
C VAL A 442 -8.60 18.05 7.80
N LEU A 443 -8.00 16.91 8.15
CA LEU A 443 -8.22 16.24 9.43
C LEU A 443 -7.44 16.94 10.55
N ALA A 444 -6.15 17.16 10.31
CA ALA A 444 -5.21 17.71 11.29
C ALA A 444 -4.14 18.57 10.61
N GLN A 445 -3.38 19.29 11.42
CA GLN A 445 -2.23 20.09 10.96
C GLN A 445 -1.18 20.21 12.06
N HIS A 446 0.07 20.47 11.69
CA HIS A 446 1.13 20.78 12.63
C HIS A 446 0.78 21.97 13.55
N ASP A 447 1.16 21.91 14.83
CA ASP A 447 0.93 22.97 15.80
C ASP A 447 1.76 24.20 15.43
N ALA A 448 1.09 25.23 14.91
CA ALA A 448 1.72 26.50 14.54
C ALA A 448 2.49 27.16 15.71
N SER A 449 2.17 26.87 16.98
CA SER A 449 2.94 27.38 18.12
C SER A 449 4.36 26.81 18.21
N ARG A 450 4.60 25.66 17.56
CA ARG A 450 5.87 24.93 17.49
C ARG A 450 6.56 25.11 16.14
N PHE A 451 5.78 25.19 15.05
CA PHE A 451 6.29 25.11 13.68
C PHE A 451 6.21 26.41 12.88
N VAL A 452 5.69 27.50 13.46
CA VAL A 452 5.85 28.84 12.89
C VAL A 452 6.98 29.58 13.58
N ASN A 453 7.91 30.15 12.81
CA ASN A 453 8.99 30.98 13.33
C ASN A 453 8.46 32.11 14.25
N GLY A 454 8.92 32.12 15.50
CA GLY A 454 8.46 33.04 16.54
C GLY A 454 7.24 32.56 17.34
N GLY A 455 6.78 31.33 17.11
CA GLY A 455 5.76 30.65 17.91
C GLY A 455 6.14 30.52 19.38
N ALA A 456 5.13 30.37 20.25
CA ALA A 456 5.32 30.39 21.70
C ALA A 456 6.19 29.24 22.22
N ASN A 457 6.20 28.11 21.51
CA ASN A 457 6.95 26.89 21.84
C ASN A 457 7.79 26.43 20.64
N PHE A 458 8.33 27.39 19.86
CA PHE A 458 9.01 27.12 18.60
C PHE A 458 10.08 26.03 18.72
N LEU A 459 9.97 25.00 17.89
CA LEU A 459 10.91 23.89 17.75
C LEU A 459 11.82 24.11 16.55
N THR A 460 11.21 24.15 15.37
CA THR A 460 11.83 24.34 14.05
C THR A 460 10.77 24.82 13.06
N GLN A 461 11.19 25.28 11.88
CA GLN A 461 10.31 25.58 10.73
C GLN A 461 10.37 24.46 9.68
N ASP A 462 11.18 23.44 9.96
CA ASP A 462 11.50 22.34 9.08
C ASP A 462 10.82 21.11 9.69
N GLU A 463 9.51 21.05 9.45
CA GLU A 463 8.62 19.99 9.93
C GLU A 463 8.24 19.06 8.78
N GLU A 464 8.30 17.77 9.08
CA GLU A 464 8.04 16.73 8.10
C GLU A 464 7.06 15.73 8.72
N SER A 465 6.04 15.36 7.96
CA SER A 465 5.20 14.22 8.30
C SER A 465 5.77 13.04 7.53
N SER A 466 6.29 12.05 8.23
CA SER A 466 7.23 11.07 7.68
C SER A 466 6.72 9.63 7.72
N GLY A 467 5.43 9.43 7.99
CA GLY A 467 4.89 8.08 8.04
C GLY A 467 3.48 8.06 8.60
N ILE A 468 2.59 7.40 7.87
CA ILE A 468 1.23 7.13 8.29
C ILE A 468 0.77 5.77 7.80
N ILE A 469 0.16 4.99 8.69
CA ILE A 469 -0.47 3.71 8.34
C ILE A 469 -1.83 3.60 9.00
N ASP A 470 -2.80 3.03 8.29
CA ASP A 470 -4.04 2.59 8.91
C ASP A 470 -3.78 1.40 9.83
N ILE A 471 -4.24 1.51 11.07
CA ILE A 471 -4.27 0.41 12.04
C ILE A 471 -5.67 0.17 12.59
N THR A 472 -6.69 0.73 11.93
CA THR A 472 -8.10 0.53 12.28
C THR A 472 -8.40 -0.97 12.36
N GLN A 473 -7.93 -1.70 11.36
CA GLN A 473 -8.04 -3.16 11.31
C GLN A 473 -7.21 -3.91 12.36
N LEU A 474 -6.15 -3.32 12.89
CA LEU A 474 -5.34 -3.97 13.93
C LEU A 474 -5.86 -3.72 15.34
N LEU A 475 -6.58 -2.62 15.60
CA LEU A 475 -7.05 -2.27 16.95
C LEU A 475 -8.48 -2.69 17.29
N ASP A 476 -9.23 -3.20 16.31
CA ASP A 476 -10.67 -3.49 16.50
C ASP A 476 -11.43 -2.22 16.94
N TYR A 477 -11.06 -1.09 16.33
CA TYR A 477 -11.63 0.20 16.64
C TYR A 477 -12.89 0.44 15.80
N GLU A 478 -14.04 0.42 16.47
CA GLU A 478 -15.37 0.47 15.82
C GLU A 478 -16.01 1.86 15.80
N ALA A 479 -15.35 2.86 16.41
CA ALA A 479 -15.89 4.22 16.50
C ALA A 479 -15.50 5.12 15.31
N GLY A 480 -14.78 4.57 14.33
CA GLY A 480 -14.27 5.26 13.14
C GLY A 480 -12.91 4.68 12.74
N SER A 481 -11.93 5.53 12.46
CA SER A 481 -10.60 5.12 11.95
C SER A 481 -9.48 5.44 12.93
N VAL A 482 -8.38 4.67 12.86
CA VAL A 482 -7.15 4.92 13.63
C VAL A 482 -5.93 4.82 12.73
N TYR A 483 -5.12 5.87 12.77
CA TYR A 483 -3.86 5.93 12.05
C TYR A 483 -2.70 5.99 13.03
N LEU A 484 -1.66 5.19 12.82
CA LEU A 484 -0.36 5.50 13.42
C LEU A 484 0.32 6.53 12.57
N ASN A 485 0.90 7.53 13.22
CA ASN A 485 1.64 8.58 12.57
C ASN A 485 2.94 8.87 13.30
N VAL A 486 3.98 9.15 12.52
CA VAL A 486 5.20 9.79 12.99
C VAL A 486 5.38 11.16 12.36
N THR A 487 5.96 12.07 13.13
CA THR A 487 6.33 13.42 12.67
C THR A 487 7.77 13.69 13.03
N GLN A 488 8.51 14.28 12.11
CA GLN A 488 9.86 14.76 12.35
C GLN A 488 9.86 16.26 12.70
N ALA A 489 10.87 16.66 13.46
CA ALA A 489 11.15 18.07 13.69
C ALA A 489 12.66 18.29 13.58
N HIS A 490 13.10 18.76 12.41
CA HIS A 490 14.53 18.95 12.13
C HIS A 490 15.12 20.04 13.00
N LYS A 491 15.85 19.60 14.01
CA LYS A 491 16.53 20.46 14.97
C LYS A 491 17.83 19.82 15.40
N ASN A 492 18.91 20.59 15.34
CA ASN A 492 20.22 20.14 15.76
C ASN A 492 20.30 19.85 17.27
N LEU A 493 20.13 18.59 17.69
CA LEU A 493 20.23 18.12 19.09
C LEU A 493 21.64 17.64 19.47
N ARG A 494 22.53 17.49 18.48
CA ARG A 494 23.84 16.82 18.50
C ARG A 494 24.88 17.35 19.51
N VAL A 495 24.62 18.45 20.20
CA VAL A 495 25.64 19.15 21.00
C VAL A 495 25.92 18.47 22.36
N SER A 496 25.03 17.60 22.85
CA SER A 496 25.18 16.97 24.19
C SER A 496 24.88 15.47 24.29
N ASP A 497 24.13 14.89 23.35
CA ASP A 497 23.77 13.48 23.37
C ASP A 497 23.83 12.91 21.94
N PRO A 498 24.80 12.03 21.62
CA PRO A 498 24.98 11.54 20.26
C PRO A 498 23.86 10.59 19.81
N GLU A 499 23.05 10.05 20.72
CA GLU A 499 21.92 9.18 20.36
C GLU A 499 20.69 9.98 19.90
N LEU A 500 20.59 11.25 20.30
CA LEU A 500 19.50 12.15 19.90
C LEU A 500 19.99 13.02 18.75
N VAL A 501 19.76 12.54 17.53
CA VAL A 501 20.18 13.25 16.31
C VAL A 501 19.29 14.47 16.09
N GLU A 502 17.98 14.26 16.13
CA GLU A 502 16.90 15.24 15.89
C GLU A 502 15.67 14.95 16.76
N ASP A 503 14.61 15.74 16.63
CA ASP A 503 13.37 15.63 17.40
C ASP A 503 12.26 14.97 16.57
N GLY A 504 11.17 14.55 17.20
CA GLY A 504 10.09 13.84 16.53
C GLY A 504 9.11 13.21 17.51
N GLN A 505 8.00 12.70 16.99
CA GLN A 505 6.93 12.14 17.79
C GLN A 505 6.27 10.95 17.09
N PHE A 506 5.93 9.93 17.88
CA PHE A 506 5.15 8.76 17.48
C PHE A 506 3.81 8.81 18.20
N GLN A 507 2.72 8.75 17.45
CA GLN A 507 1.38 8.99 17.96
C GLN A 507 0.33 8.20 17.17
N ALA A 508 -0.85 8.05 17.77
CA ALA A 508 -2.05 7.62 17.08
C ALA A 508 -2.99 8.80 16.86
N ILE A 509 -3.61 8.84 15.68
CA ILE A 509 -4.68 9.74 15.31
C ILE A 509 -5.97 8.92 15.31
N PHE A 510 -6.94 9.33 16.11
CA PHE A 510 -8.27 8.73 16.15
C PHE A 510 -9.25 9.65 15.43
N ASP A 511 -9.91 9.13 14.41
CA ASP A 511 -11.08 9.74 13.81
C ASP A 511 -12.33 9.05 14.33
N ALA A 512 -13.17 9.79 15.07
CA ALA A 512 -14.44 9.29 15.59
C ALA A 512 -15.62 9.49 14.62
N THR A 513 -15.35 9.79 13.35
CA THR A 513 -16.36 9.84 12.30
C THR A 513 -16.91 8.42 12.07
N PRO A 514 -18.22 8.17 12.29
CA PRO A 514 -18.77 6.84 12.15
C PRO A 514 -18.59 6.31 10.72
N THR A 515 -17.94 5.16 10.59
CA THR A 515 -18.00 4.30 9.42
C THR A 515 -19.34 3.53 9.48
N ASN A 516 -20.00 3.30 8.35
CA ASN A 516 -21.07 2.29 8.35
C ASN A 516 -20.39 0.92 8.56
N GLY A 517 -20.88 0.12 9.51
CA GLY A 517 -20.29 -1.17 9.89
C GLY A 517 -19.15 -1.10 10.92
N THR A 518 -18.85 -2.24 11.51
CA THR A 518 -17.86 -2.57 12.56
C THR A 518 -17.32 -3.97 12.24
N LYS A 519 -16.17 -4.40 12.79
CA LYS A 519 -15.63 -5.75 12.47
C LYS A 519 -16.37 -6.93 13.10
N ALA A 520 -17.45 -6.66 13.82
CA ALA A 520 -18.24 -7.70 14.46
C ALA A 520 -19.44 -8.01 13.58
N ALA A 521 -19.73 -9.31 13.41
CA ALA A 521 -20.94 -9.77 12.75
C ALA A 521 -22.19 -9.02 13.24
N GLU A 522 -22.76 -8.19 12.37
CA GLU A 522 -23.87 -7.32 12.74
C GLU A 522 -24.89 -7.12 11.62
N GLY A 523 -25.96 -6.38 11.96
CA GLY A 523 -26.99 -6.02 11.01
C GLY A 523 -26.85 -4.56 10.62
N VAL A 524 -26.51 -4.28 9.36
CA VAL A 524 -26.43 -2.92 8.81
C VAL A 524 -27.65 -2.67 7.93
N ASP A 525 -28.55 -1.81 8.41
CA ASP A 525 -29.80 -1.51 7.71
C ASP A 525 -29.79 -0.09 7.14
N GLY A 526 -30.09 0.02 5.85
CA GLY A 526 -30.45 1.24 5.15
C GLY A 526 -31.87 1.71 5.46
N ASP A 527 -32.37 2.61 4.61
CA ASP A 527 -33.72 3.14 4.69
C ASP A 527 -34.45 3.08 3.33
N GLY A 528 -35.47 3.92 3.12
CA GLY A 528 -36.24 3.91 1.87
C GLY A 528 -35.67 4.81 0.77
N GLY A 529 -34.43 5.27 0.91
CA GLY A 529 -33.72 6.07 -0.08
C GLY A 529 -32.39 5.43 -0.46
N ASN A 530 -31.64 6.08 -1.36
CA ASN A 530 -30.33 5.59 -1.79
C ASN A 530 -29.33 5.63 -0.63
N ASN A 531 -28.74 4.49 -0.32
CA ASN A 531 -27.79 4.32 0.78
C ASN A 531 -26.41 3.90 0.28
N THR A 532 -25.38 4.27 1.03
CA THR A 532 -24.02 3.70 0.90
C THR A 532 -23.69 3.08 2.24
N LEU A 533 -23.67 1.75 2.31
CA LEU A 533 -23.47 0.96 3.52
C LEU A 533 -22.14 0.21 3.41
N SER A 534 -21.41 0.10 4.52
CA SER A 534 -20.22 -0.73 4.64
C SER A 534 -20.40 -1.65 5.86
N GLY A 535 -19.89 -2.88 5.80
CA GLY A 535 -19.80 -3.84 6.91
C GLY A 535 -18.42 -3.80 7.57
N LEU A 536 -17.38 -3.42 6.81
CA LEU A 536 -15.96 -3.47 7.18
C LEU A 536 -15.43 -4.88 7.41
N GLY A 537 -15.89 -5.60 8.41
CA GLY A 537 -15.53 -7.00 8.57
C GLY A 537 -16.39 -7.76 9.59
N GLY A 538 -16.12 -9.04 9.79
CA GLY A 538 -17.08 -9.92 10.44
C GLY A 538 -18.04 -10.52 9.42
N ASN A 539 -19.03 -11.26 9.89
CA ASN A 539 -20.02 -11.92 9.01
C ASN A 539 -21.33 -11.14 9.11
N ASP A 540 -21.50 -10.16 8.23
CA ASP A 540 -22.54 -9.15 8.35
C ASP A 540 -23.82 -9.52 7.60
N VAL A 541 -24.91 -8.88 8.01
CA VAL A 541 -26.19 -8.92 7.31
C VAL A 541 -26.56 -7.49 6.94
N MET A 542 -26.36 -7.13 5.67
CA MET A 542 -26.58 -5.78 5.16
C MET A 542 -27.85 -5.70 4.33
N ARG A 543 -28.66 -4.65 4.52
CA ARG A 543 -29.95 -4.48 3.82
C ARG A 543 -30.15 -3.04 3.34
N GLY A 544 -30.16 -2.81 2.02
CA GLY A 544 -30.44 -1.50 1.41
C GLY A 544 -31.92 -1.09 1.47
N PHE A 545 -32.83 -2.05 1.29
CA PHE A 545 -34.28 -1.88 1.18
C PHE A 545 -34.76 -1.27 -0.13
N ALA A 546 -34.96 0.05 -0.22
CA ALA A 546 -35.53 0.67 -1.40
C ALA A 546 -34.71 1.90 -1.75
N GLY A 547 -34.29 2.01 -3.00
CA GLY A 547 -33.29 2.99 -3.37
C GLY A 547 -32.36 2.39 -4.39
N ASN A 548 -31.44 3.19 -4.92
CA ASN A 548 -30.29 2.64 -5.62
C ASN A 548 -29.13 2.64 -4.62
N ASP A 549 -28.83 1.49 -4.06
CA ASP A 549 -27.96 1.34 -2.91
C ASP A 549 -26.57 0.82 -3.29
N GLU A 550 -25.55 1.21 -2.54
CA GLU A 550 -24.21 0.63 -2.58
C GLU A 550 -23.93 -0.07 -1.25
N LEU A 551 -23.70 -1.38 -1.28
CA LEU A 551 -23.39 -2.20 -0.11
C LEU A 551 -21.98 -2.79 -0.28
N LEU A 552 -21.12 -2.55 0.71
CA LEU A 552 -19.74 -3.06 0.79
C LEU A 552 -19.64 -4.00 2.00
N GLY A 553 -19.52 -5.31 1.83
CA GLY A 553 -19.44 -6.28 2.94
C GLY A 553 -18.15 -6.08 3.73
N GLY A 554 -17.01 -6.16 3.06
CA GLY A 554 -15.71 -6.00 3.69
C GLY A 554 -15.06 -7.37 3.91
N ALA A 555 -14.55 -7.66 5.10
CA ALA A 555 -13.86 -8.91 5.38
C ALA A 555 -14.65 -9.87 6.29
N GLY A 556 -15.09 -11.01 5.77
CA GLY A 556 -15.76 -12.10 6.47
C GLY A 556 -16.85 -12.69 5.57
N ASP A 557 -17.66 -13.63 6.08
CA ASP A 557 -18.73 -14.24 5.27
C ASP A 557 -20.01 -13.41 5.39
N ASP A 558 -20.22 -12.47 4.48
CA ASP A 558 -21.29 -11.48 4.54
C ASP A 558 -22.56 -11.91 3.80
N THR A 559 -23.70 -11.31 4.16
CA THR A 559 -24.98 -11.46 3.48
C THR A 559 -25.55 -10.10 3.11
N LEU A 560 -25.55 -9.79 1.81
CA LEU A 560 -25.93 -8.47 1.28
C LEU A 560 -27.28 -8.58 0.55
N PHE A 561 -28.24 -7.73 0.93
CA PHE A 561 -29.53 -7.59 0.27
C PHE A 561 -29.71 -6.16 -0.24
N GLY A 562 -29.71 -5.97 -1.57
CA GLY A 562 -29.97 -4.66 -2.20
C GLY A 562 -31.40 -4.20 -1.94
N GLY A 563 -32.36 -4.98 -2.42
CA GLY A 563 -33.77 -4.79 -2.12
C GLY A 563 -34.55 -4.39 -3.37
N SER A 564 -34.90 -3.12 -3.53
CA SER A 564 -35.57 -2.65 -4.74
C SER A 564 -34.92 -1.39 -5.28
N GLY A 565 -34.53 -1.41 -6.55
CA GLY A 565 -33.96 -0.27 -7.25
C GLY A 565 -32.89 -0.69 -8.23
N LYS A 566 -31.70 -0.09 -8.15
CA LYS A 566 -30.55 -0.47 -8.97
C LYS A 566 -29.34 -0.45 -8.08
N ASP A 567 -29.01 -1.60 -7.55
CA ASP A 567 -28.11 -1.72 -6.43
C ASP A 567 -26.73 -2.19 -6.89
N THR A 568 -25.70 -1.82 -6.14
CA THR A 568 -24.32 -2.29 -6.32
C THR A 568 -23.87 -2.97 -5.04
N LEU A 569 -23.65 -4.27 -5.09
CA LEU A 569 -23.24 -5.08 -3.94
C LEU A 569 -21.81 -5.58 -4.20
N LYS A 570 -20.91 -5.35 -3.24
CA LYS A 570 -19.54 -5.87 -3.22
C LYS A 570 -19.36 -6.67 -1.93
N GLY A 571 -19.16 -7.99 -2.03
CA GLY A 571 -18.96 -8.87 -0.87
C GLY A 571 -17.66 -8.54 -0.14
N GLY A 572 -16.53 -8.68 -0.83
CA GLY A 572 -15.24 -8.27 -0.31
C GLY A 572 -14.33 -9.47 -0.14
N ALA A 573 -13.94 -9.84 1.07
CA ALA A 573 -13.10 -11.00 1.33
C ALA A 573 -13.80 -11.99 2.26
N GLY A 574 -14.12 -13.19 1.78
CA GLY A 574 -14.82 -14.23 2.54
C GLY A 574 -15.74 -15.03 1.63
N GLY A 575 -16.60 -15.88 2.18
CA GLY A 575 -17.64 -16.57 1.41
C GLY A 575 -18.96 -15.82 1.49
N ASP A 576 -19.20 -14.89 0.56
CA ASP A 576 -20.31 -13.95 0.67
C ASP A 576 -21.60 -14.46 0.02
N THR A 577 -22.74 -13.93 0.44
CA THR A 577 -24.06 -14.19 -0.15
C THR A 577 -24.69 -12.88 -0.61
N LEU A 578 -24.85 -12.69 -1.92
CA LEU A 578 -25.33 -11.46 -2.52
C LEU A 578 -26.69 -11.66 -3.19
N ASN A 579 -27.68 -10.86 -2.82
CA ASN A 579 -28.99 -10.78 -3.47
C ASN A 579 -29.28 -9.32 -3.85
N GLY A 580 -29.29 -9.02 -5.15
CA GLY A 580 -29.62 -7.67 -5.64
C GLY A 580 -31.07 -7.29 -5.33
N GLY A 581 -31.99 -8.24 -5.44
CA GLY A 581 -33.41 -7.97 -5.31
C GLY A 581 -33.98 -7.40 -6.60
N ALA A 582 -35.07 -6.65 -6.51
CA ALA A 582 -35.81 -6.15 -7.67
C ALA A 582 -35.08 -4.97 -8.33
N GLY A 583 -34.54 -5.16 -9.54
CA GLY A 583 -33.73 -4.11 -10.13
C GLY A 583 -33.02 -4.47 -11.40
N ALA A 584 -31.96 -3.71 -11.67
CA ALA A 584 -30.90 -4.09 -12.60
C ALA A 584 -29.62 -3.84 -11.84
N ASP A 585 -29.15 -4.87 -11.15
CA ASP A 585 -28.17 -4.76 -10.09
C ASP A 585 -26.80 -5.20 -10.56
N ILE A 586 -25.77 -4.76 -9.83
CA ILE A 586 -24.37 -5.11 -10.06
C ILE A 586 -23.88 -5.86 -8.82
N LEU A 587 -23.51 -7.12 -9.00
CA LEU A 587 -23.03 -7.99 -7.94
C LEU A 587 -21.56 -8.33 -8.18
N ASN A 588 -20.74 -8.12 -7.16
CA ASN A 588 -19.32 -8.44 -7.15
C ASN A 588 -19.03 -9.24 -5.87
N GLY A 589 -18.60 -10.49 -6.01
CA GLY A 589 -18.34 -11.36 -4.85
C GLY A 589 -17.06 -10.96 -4.13
N GLY A 590 -15.99 -10.72 -4.89
CA GLY A 590 -14.67 -10.40 -4.36
C GLY A 590 -13.77 -11.63 -4.25
N LEU A 591 -13.13 -11.79 -3.10
CA LEU A 591 -12.23 -12.89 -2.77
C LEU A 591 -12.99 -13.94 -1.97
N GLY A 592 -12.84 -15.21 -2.34
CA GLY A 592 -13.48 -16.33 -1.63
C GLY A 592 -14.62 -16.93 -2.43
N GLY A 593 -15.38 -17.82 -1.81
CA GLY A 593 -16.38 -18.64 -2.51
C GLY A 593 -17.79 -18.07 -2.33
N ASP A 594 -18.26 -17.32 -3.32
CA ASP A 594 -19.45 -16.47 -3.16
C ASP A 594 -20.73 -17.10 -3.72
N THR A 595 -21.88 -16.71 -3.18
CA THR A 595 -23.20 -17.17 -3.62
C THR A 595 -24.05 -15.98 -4.10
N PHE A 596 -24.32 -15.94 -5.40
CA PHE A 596 -25.19 -14.95 -6.02
C PHE A 596 -26.62 -15.50 -6.10
N VAL A 597 -27.53 -14.96 -5.30
CA VAL A 597 -28.89 -15.50 -5.11
C VAL A 597 -29.89 -14.72 -5.95
N PHE A 598 -30.69 -15.43 -6.75
CA PHE A 598 -31.80 -14.83 -7.51
C PHE A 598 -33.14 -15.49 -7.21
N SER A 599 -34.17 -14.67 -7.06
CA SER A 599 -35.53 -15.05 -6.66
C SER A 599 -36.60 -14.45 -7.58
N PHE A 600 -37.85 -14.90 -7.36
CA PHE A 600 -39.01 -14.32 -8.04
C PHE A 600 -39.13 -12.82 -7.77
N GLY A 601 -38.90 -12.01 -8.81
CA GLY A 601 -39.04 -10.56 -8.75
C GLY A 601 -37.74 -9.78 -8.87
N ASP A 602 -36.59 -10.46 -8.90
CA ASP A 602 -35.28 -9.78 -8.91
C ASP A 602 -35.02 -9.06 -10.24
N SER A 603 -35.28 -9.70 -11.38
CA SER A 603 -35.18 -9.04 -12.69
C SER A 603 -36.04 -9.68 -13.76
N THR A 604 -36.27 -8.95 -14.85
CA THR A 604 -36.92 -9.45 -16.08
C THR A 604 -35.97 -9.21 -17.25
N ASN A 605 -36.18 -9.86 -18.40
CA ASN A 605 -35.34 -9.70 -19.60
C ASN A 605 -35.00 -8.25 -20.05
N ALA A 606 -35.69 -7.22 -19.55
CA ALA A 606 -35.43 -5.81 -19.89
C ALA A 606 -34.49 -5.08 -18.91
N THR A 607 -34.25 -5.63 -17.72
CA THR A 607 -33.48 -5.04 -16.61
C THR A 607 -32.59 -6.12 -16.02
N LEU A 608 -31.46 -6.40 -16.66
CA LEU A 608 -30.62 -7.54 -16.28
C LEU A 608 -29.74 -7.21 -15.09
N ASP A 609 -29.63 -8.16 -14.17
CA ASP A 609 -28.58 -8.16 -13.17
C ASP A 609 -27.25 -8.61 -13.78
N GLN A 610 -26.17 -8.13 -13.20
CA GLN A 610 -24.80 -8.35 -13.66
C GLN A 610 -23.96 -8.90 -12.52
N VAL A 611 -23.53 -10.16 -12.64
CA VAL A 611 -22.44 -10.71 -11.84
C VAL A 611 -21.12 -10.38 -12.54
N THR A 612 -20.22 -9.67 -11.86
CA THR A 612 -19.10 -8.98 -12.52
C THR A 612 -17.75 -9.68 -12.43
N ASP A 613 -17.59 -10.65 -11.52
CA ASP A 613 -16.31 -11.27 -11.22
C ASP A 613 -16.36 -12.78 -10.99
N PHE A 614 -17.49 -13.42 -11.36
CA PHE A 614 -17.77 -14.83 -11.12
C PHE A 614 -16.55 -15.73 -11.39
N SER A 615 -16.23 -16.57 -10.42
CA SER A 615 -15.15 -17.53 -10.50
C SER A 615 -15.52 -18.83 -9.79
N SER A 616 -15.94 -19.82 -10.58
CA SER A 616 -16.15 -21.19 -10.08
C SER A 616 -14.89 -21.82 -9.47
N VAL A 617 -13.73 -21.21 -9.75
CA VAL A 617 -12.43 -21.51 -9.15
C VAL A 617 -12.32 -21.03 -7.70
N GLN A 618 -12.83 -19.84 -7.38
CA GLN A 618 -12.82 -19.31 -6.01
C GLN A 618 -13.89 -19.98 -5.13
N GLY A 619 -14.88 -20.64 -5.76
CA GLY A 619 -15.94 -21.39 -5.09
C GLY A 619 -17.33 -20.92 -5.50
N ASP A 620 -17.43 -19.95 -6.39
CA ASP A 620 -18.68 -19.23 -6.63
C ASP A 620 -19.82 -20.11 -7.13
N LYS A 621 -21.02 -19.73 -6.72
CA LYS A 621 -22.29 -20.33 -7.11
C LYS A 621 -23.34 -19.29 -7.45
N ILE A 622 -24.14 -19.58 -8.47
CA ILE A 622 -25.37 -18.87 -8.77
C ILE A 622 -26.53 -19.70 -8.22
N ASP A 623 -27.23 -19.19 -7.21
CA ASP A 623 -28.36 -19.86 -6.59
C ASP A 623 -29.69 -19.44 -7.24
N LEU A 624 -30.36 -20.42 -7.86
CA LEU A 624 -31.65 -20.27 -8.53
C LEU A 624 -32.72 -21.19 -7.93
N GLN A 625 -32.45 -21.83 -6.78
CA GLN A 625 -33.38 -22.78 -6.15
C GLN A 625 -34.74 -22.15 -5.85
N ALA A 626 -34.78 -20.84 -5.59
CA ALA A 626 -35.99 -20.09 -5.34
C ALA A 626 -36.93 -20.02 -6.55
N LEU A 627 -36.44 -20.27 -7.78
CA LEU A 627 -37.22 -20.24 -9.01
C LEU A 627 -37.91 -21.58 -9.33
N ASP A 628 -37.57 -22.67 -8.63
CA ASP A 628 -38.12 -24.03 -8.86
C ASP A 628 -37.93 -24.51 -10.32
N ILE A 629 -36.74 -24.27 -10.88
CA ILE A 629 -36.35 -24.62 -12.25
C ILE A 629 -35.45 -25.85 -12.29
N SER A 630 -35.29 -26.43 -13.47
CA SER A 630 -34.36 -27.53 -13.75
C SER A 630 -33.25 -27.11 -14.70
N ALA A 631 -32.22 -27.94 -14.84
CA ALA A 631 -31.14 -27.70 -15.81
C ALA A 631 -31.61 -27.58 -17.27
N ALA A 632 -32.80 -28.10 -17.60
CA ALA A 632 -33.37 -28.00 -18.95
C ALA A 632 -33.91 -26.60 -19.26
N ASP A 633 -34.14 -25.80 -18.23
CA ASP A 633 -34.76 -24.47 -18.29
C ASP A 633 -33.71 -23.36 -18.44
N LEU A 634 -32.42 -23.70 -18.36
CA LEU A 634 -31.30 -22.76 -18.54
C LEU A 634 -30.70 -22.86 -19.94
N VAL A 635 -30.48 -21.69 -20.54
CA VAL A 635 -29.66 -21.51 -21.73
C VAL A 635 -28.51 -20.55 -21.43
N ILE A 636 -27.30 -21.11 -21.37
CA ILE A 636 -26.06 -20.35 -21.17
C ILE A 636 -25.45 -20.03 -22.54
N SER A 637 -25.41 -18.75 -22.90
CA SER A 637 -24.88 -18.28 -24.18
C SER A 637 -23.66 -17.39 -23.96
N SER A 638 -22.49 -17.78 -24.45
CA SER A 638 -21.34 -16.88 -24.44
C SER A 638 -21.61 -15.65 -25.32
N THR A 639 -21.31 -14.46 -24.80
CA THR A 639 -21.40 -13.19 -25.53
C THR A 639 -20.05 -12.75 -26.11
N GLY A 640 -19.02 -13.58 -25.98
CA GLY A 640 -17.63 -13.27 -26.34
C GLY A 640 -16.83 -12.69 -25.17
N GLY A 641 -15.52 -12.89 -25.19
CA GLY A 641 -14.65 -12.54 -24.05
C GLY A 641 -14.95 -13.39 -22.82
N ARG A 642 -15.02 -12.74 -21.65
CA ARG A 642 -15.40 -13.34 -20.36
C ARG A 642 -16.93 -13.31 -20.10
N GLY A 643 -17.73 -12.82 -21.06
CA GLY A 643 -19.16 -12.60 -20.88
C GLY A 643 -20.06 -13.78 -21.25
N TYR A 644 -21.08 -14.00 -20.44
CA TYR A 644 -22.16 -14.96 -20.64
C TYR A 644 -23.51 -14.28 -20.39
N LEU A 645 -24.50 -14.67 -21.20
CA LEU A 645 -25.91 -14.40 -20.96
C LEU A 645 -26.57 -15.72 -20.56
N VAL A 646 -27.12 -15.79 -19.35
CA VAL A 646 -27.88 -16.93 -18.86
C VAL A 646 -29.36 -16.58 -18.97
N SER A 647 -30.07 -17.27 -19.85
CA SER A 647 -31.52 -17.09 -20.07
C SER A 647 -32.29 -18.26 -19.44
N ILE A 648 -33.37 -17.97 -18.73
CA ILE A 648 -34.10 -18.91 -17.89
C ILE A 648 -35.58 -18.91 -18.29
N ASP A 649 -36.12 -20.09 -18.60
CA ASP A 649 -37.53 -20.35 -18.92
C ASP A 649 -38.22 -20.92 -17.68
N ILE A 650 -38.91 -20.07 -16.90
CA ILE A 650 -39.45 -20.46 -15.59
C ILE A 650 -40.77 -21.23 -15.75
N ASP A 651 -41.58 -20.91 -16.78
CA ASP A 651 -42.90 -21.53 -16.97
C ASP A 651 -42.93 -22.70 -17.98
N GLY A 652 -41.82 -22.95 -18.66
CA GLY A 652 -41.61 -24.05 -19.60
C GLY A 652 -42.36 -23.86 -20.92
N ASP A 653 -42.76 -22.64 -21.28
CA ASP A 653 -43.47 -22.33 -22.52
C ASP A 653 -42.54 -22.21 -23.75
N GLY A 654 -41.23 -22.23 -23.52
CA GLY A 654 -40.17 -22.09 -24.53
C GLY A 654 -39.71 -20.64 -24.75
N GLY A 655 -40.25 -19.68 -24.00
CA GLY A 655 -39.79 -18.30 -23.87
C GLY A 655 -38.96 -18.13 -22.59
N PHE A 656 -38.01 -17.19 -22.60
CA PHE A 656 -37.26 -16.86 -21.39
C PHE A 656 -38.01 -15.79 -20.59
N ASP A 657 -38.15 -15.99 -19.29
CA ASP A 657 -38.77 -15.05 -18.35
C ASP A 657 -37.74 -14.13 -17.70
N PHE A 658 -36.56 -14.70 -17.44
CA PHE A 658 -35.49 -14.11 -16.66
C PHE A 658 -34.16 -14.26 -17.40
N ALA A 659 -33.29 -13.26 -17.27
CA ALA A 659 -31.93 -13.38 -17.74
C ALA A 659 -30.97 -12.61 -16.83
N LEU A 660 -29.76 -13.15 -16.69
CA LEU A 660 -28.66 -12.52 -15.98
C LEU A 660 -27.42 -12.48 -16.87
N ALA A 661 -26.64 -11.43 -16.72
CA ALA A 661 -25.34 -11.29 -17.37
C ALA A 661 -24.25 -11.68 -16.38
N VAL A 662 -23.33 -12.55 -16.81
CA VAL A 662 -22.20 -13.01 -15.99
C VAL A 662 -20.91 -12.68 -16.71
N VAL A 663 -20.03 -11.95 -16.05
CA VAL A 663 -18.63 -11.89 -16.40
C VAL A 663 -17.94 -12.96 -15.57
N SER A 664 -17.51 -14.03 -16.23
CA SER A 664 -16.88 -15.18 -15.57
C SER A 664 -15.41 -15.27 -15.93
N ARG A 665 -14.56 -15.46 -14.93
CA ARG A 665 -13.12 -15.72 -15.10
C ARG A 665 -12.85 -17.09 -15.75
N ASN A 666 -13.82 -18.01 -15.65
CA ASN A 666 -13.73 -19.38 -16.15
C ASN A 666 -14.92 -19.74 -17.06
N GLU A 667 -14.92 -20.92 -17.67
CA GLU A 667 -16.08 -21.37 -18.46
C GLU A 667 -17.28 -21.59 -17.54
N LEU A 668 -18.39 -20.90 -17.82
CA LEU A 668 -19.61 -21.01 -17.03
C LEU A 668 -20.42 -22.23 -17.47
N GLY A 669 -20.66 -23.16 -16.54
CA GLY A 669 -21.33 -24.43 -16.79
C GLY A 669 -22.45 -24.73 -15.80
N ILE A 670 -23.23 -25.78 -16.09
CA ILE A 670 -24.39 -26.13 -15.25
C ILE A 670 -24.04 -26.45 -13.79
N SER A 671 -22.81 -26.88 -13.51
CA SER A 671 -22.30 -27.17 -12.16
C SER A 671 -22.11 -25.91 -11.29
N ASP A 672 -22.16 -24.74 -11.90
CA ASP A 672 -22.00 -23.44 -11.26
C ASP A 672 -23.33 -22.92 -10.70
N PHE A 673 -24.43 -23.61 -10.99
CA PHE A 673 -25.77 -23.25 -10.55
C PHE A 673 -26.27 -24.21 -9.47
N LEU A 674 -26.93 -23.64 -8.46
CA LEU A 674 -27.76 -24.38 -7.52
C LEU A 674 -29.20 -24.31 -8.04
N LEU A 675 -29.79 -25.47 -8.36
CA LEU A 675 -31.10 -25.62 -9.00
C LEU A 675 -32.05 -26.42 -8.12
#